data_AF-A0A1G5VDA1-F1
#
_entry.id   AF-A0A1G5VDA1-F1
#
_cell.length_a   1.000
_cell.length_b   1.000
_cell.length_c   1.000
_cell.angle_alpha   90.00
_cell.angle_beta   90.00
_cell.angle_gamma   90.00
#
_symmetry.space_group_name_H-M   'P 1'
#
loop_
_entity.id
_entity.type
_entity.pdbx_description
1 polymer ?
#
loop_
_entity_poly.entity_id
_entity_poly.type
_entity_poly.pdbx_seq_one_letter_code
_entity_poly.pdbx_strand_id
1 'polypeptide(L)'
;MTSATIADLIRAERRSSLAGRDSELRLLRQVTAPGGPIVVYLHGPAGIGKTALVSALEATLREDDGVRRLKIAAGSVEPTPSTILAVMGRALGNEVTRTVADLADALTSIKEITVVMIDDVDTWRLASSWLRAELLPALPASTRFVLAGTAVPPPAWSSDYGRYFVDIKLGALPRSQSDAVVGAAGLSPETAERIWALTGGHPLGLHMAIHAARTGSLGTARDAGELANAILNAIGDIQLRRAVEACAIVRRANRALVSAILQTEEPVQLSLLEAVEALPFATRDAEGIYIAEPVRRAIVDWMSGVEAERYQLWRKIAADWIVKRLRSSGRSGRWRHMADLLHLLEQPALRNAFFPPEAEAPPVEAARADDFQQILDIVDLRDGGDERTRIEAWIQRLPHRFSVARGPGGEVLAFYLFARQDDPHDGLGAFDPLFGAWQIHLAANPVNGEVLFIRQISARATEAHEASRIACILDLKRNYIERWGMARIYCYAFAGDRELLHRLGFRPLQEALTDMPATMVLEVPGGDMIGWVSALVDAGPTGMIDRDNLDFARDRREVVVEGHAVELTRLEAQVLGELIDRAPAVVRREDLIERIWRRTYVGSNVVDTVVRTLRKKLGSRRDCIPTVPKAGYRYVYSARPPHALYQ
;
A
#
# COMPACT_ATOMS: atom_id res chain seq x y z
N MET A 1 -44.17 8.64 27.51
CA MET A 1 -42.86 8.90 26.88
C MET A 1 -42.22 7.54 26.63
N THR A 2 -42.29 7.03 25.40
CA THR A 2 -41.62 5.78 25.02
C THR A 2 -40.12 5.97 25.16
N SER A 3 -39.46 5.18 26.01
CA SER A 3 -38.02 5.31 26.26
C SER A 3 -37.26 4.94 24.99
N ALA A 4 -36.50 5.88 24.43
CA ALA A 4 -35.60 5.60 23.32
C ALA A 4 -34.65 4.47 23.71
N THR A 5 -34.53 3.45 22.87
CA THR A 5 -33.57 2.37 23.10
C THR A 5 -32.15 2.88 22.81
N ILE A 6 -31.13 2.20 23.33
CA ILE A 6 -29.72 2.50 22.99
C ILE A 6 -29.50 2.41 21.47
N ALA A 7 -30.21 1.49 20.79
CA ALA A 7 -30.19 1.40 19.33
C ALA A 7 -30.80 2.66 18.65
N ASP A 8 -31.83 3.27 19.23
CA ASP A 8 -32.42 4.50 18.72
C ASP A 8 -31.49 5.70 18.90
N LEU A 9 -30.76 5.77 20.02
CA LEU A 9 -29.74 6.80 20.27
C LEU A 9 -28.56 6.67 19.29
N ILE A 10 -28.04 5.45 19.08
CA ILE A 10 -26.98 5.19 18.09
C ILE A 10 -27.45 5.46 16.66
N ARG A 11 -28.72 5.15 16.32
CA ARG A 11 -29.31 5.50 15.01
C ARG A 11 -29.49 6.99 14.84
N ALA A 12 -29.89 7.72 15.88
CA ALA A 12 -30.01 9.18 15.85
C ALA A 12 -28.65 9.85 15.63
N GLU A 13 -27.61 9.34 16.27
CA GLU A 13 -26.23 9.82 16.10
C GLU A 13 -25.65 9.46 14.71
N ARG A 14 -26.01 8.31 14.13
CA ARG A 14 -25.69 8.00 12.72
C ARG A 14 -26.50 8.80 11.72
N ARG A 15 -27.72 9.22 12.05
CA ARG A 15 -28.53 10.11 11.20
C ARG A 15 -27.99 11.53 11.17
N SER A 16 -27.35 12.00 12.25
CA SER A 16 -26.74 13.34 12.28
C SER A 16 -25.53 13.45 11.34
N SER A 17 -24.80 12.35 11.09
CA SER A 17 -23.71 12.30 10.09
C SER A 17 -24.18 12.15 8.63
N LEU A 18 -25.48 11.93 8.42
CA LEU A 18 -26.13 11.81 7.11
C LEU A 18 -27.01 13.01 6.74
N ALA A 19 -27.16 13.97 7.66
CA ALA A 19 -28.07 15.09 7.48
C ALA A 19 -27.75 15.85 6.17
N GLY A 20 -28.76 15.95 5.30
CA GLY A 20 -28.66 16.53 3.95
C GLY A 20 -28.49 15.51 2.81
N ARG A 21 -28.19 14.24 3.08
CA ARG A 21 -27.95 13.22 2.03
C ARG A 21 -29.17 12.38 1.65
N ASP A 22 -30.38 12.86 1.95
CA ASP A 22 -31.63 12.13 1.69
C ASP A 22 -31.83 11.86 0.18
N SER A 23 -31.40 12.78 -0.69
CA SER A 23 -31.46 12.59 -2.14
C SER A 23 -30.58 11.43 -2.61
N GLU A 24 -29.33 11.41 -2.18
CA GLU A 24 -28.35 10.41 -2.59
C GLU A 24 -28.68 9.04 -1.98
N LEU A 25 -29.19 9.01 -0.75
CA LEU A 25 -29.68 7.77 -0.14
C LEU A 25 -30.90 7.21 -0.90
N ARG A 26 -31.82 8.07 -1.35
CA ARG A 26 -32.94 7.65 -2.21
C ARG A 26 -32.46 7.08 -3.55
N LEU A 27 -31.43 7.68 -4.16
CA LEU A 27 -30.83 7.16 -5.40
C LEU A 27 -30.18 5.79 -5.16
N LEU A 28 -29.40 5.63 -4.09
CA LEU A 28 -28.81 4.34 -3.73
C LEU A 28 -29.87 3.25 -3.51
N ARG A 29 -31.00 3.59 -2.89
CA ARG A 29 -32.10 2.65 -2.67
C ARG A 29 -32.73 2.11 -3.96
N GLN A 30 -32.53 2.76 -5.12
CA GLN A 30 -33.03 2.23 -6.39
C GLN A 30 -32.40 0.88 -6.76
N VAL A 31 -31.27 0.52 -6.15
CA VAL A 31 -30.60 -0.78 -6.35
C VAL A 31 -31.50 -1.98 -6.04
N THR A 32 -32.49 -1.83 -5.14
CA THR A 32 -33.45 -2.90 -4.80
C THR A 32 -34.72 -2.86 -5.65
N ALA A 33 -34.93 -1.83 -6.46
CA ALA A 33 -36.12 -1.71 -7.29
C ALA A 33 -36.15 -2.76 -8.41
N PRO A 34 -37.33 -3.30 -8.77
CA PRO A 34 -37.48 -4.11 -9.97
C PRO A 34 -37.04 -3.32 -11.21
N GLY A 35 -36.06 -3.83 -11.96
CA GLY A 35 -35.48 -3.12 -13.10
C GLY A 35 -34.57 -1.94 -12.74
N GLY A 36 -34.25 -1.76 -11.46
CA GLY A 36 -33.24 -0.80 -10.99
C GLY A 36 -31.82 -1.14 -11.45
N PRO A 37 -30.84 -0.27 -11.14
CA PRO A 37 -29.45 -0.47 -11.54
C PRO A 37 -28.88 -1.76 -10.96
N ILE A 38 -28.07 -2.48 -11.76
CA ILE A 38 -27.27 -3.61 -11.30
C ILE A 38 -26.08 -3.11 -10.50
N VAL A 39 -25.50 -1.99 -10.91
CA VAL A 39 -24.31 -1.40 -10.30
C VAL A 39 -24.55 0.08 -10.04
N VAL A 40 -24.35 0.49 -8.81
CA VAL A 40 -24.28 1.91 -8.43
C VAL A 40 -22.86 2.22 -7.98
N TYR A 41 -22.23 3.21 -8.59
CA TYR A 41 -20.88 3.65 -8.25
C TYR A 41 -20.94 5.01 -7.57
N LEU A 42 -20.60 5.04 -6.29
CA LEU A 42 -20.58 6.23 -5.46
C LEU A 42 -19.15 6.77 -5.36
N HIS A 43 -18.87 7.92 -5.95
CA HIS A 43 -17.53 8.53 -5.89
C HIS A 43 -17.53 9.97 -5.38
N GLY A 44 -16.34 10.45 -5.01
CA GLY A 44 -16.13 11.80 -4.52
C GLY A 44 -14.93 11.89 -3.57
N PRO A 45 -14.52 13.10 -3.16
CA PRO A 45 -13.30 13.28 -2.37
C PRO A 45 -13.31 12.55 -1.01
N ALA A 46 -12.14 12.36 -0.42
CA ALA A 46 -12.01 11.78 0.91
C ALA A 46 -12.78 12.62 1.95
N GLY A 47 -13.51 11.98 2.86
CA GLY A 47 -14.29 12.68 3.89
C GLY A 47 -15.62 13.31 3.41
N ILE A 48 -16.04 13.09 2.15
CA ILE A 48 -17.31 13.62 1.61
C ILE A 48 -18.58 12.89 2.10
N GLY A 49 -18.41 11.79 2.85
CA GLY A 49 -19.53 11.04 3.45
C GLY A 49 -19.89 9.72 2.76
N LYS A 50 -19.07 9.17 1.86
CA LYS A 50 -19.34 7.90 1.15
C LYS A 50 -19.63 6.72 2.09
N THR A 51 -18.71 6.42 3.01
CA THR A 51 -18.85 5.34 4.01
C THR A 51 -20.08 5.53 4.91
N ALA A 52 -20.38 6.77 5.27
CA ALA A 52 -21.59 7.09 6.04
C ALA A 52 -22.84 6.74 5.23
N LEU A 53 -22.88 7.10 3.94
CA LEU A 53 -23.99 6.83 3.04
C LEU A 53 -24.18 5.32 2.74
N VAL A 54 -23.09 4.59 2.54
CA VAL A 54 -23.13 3.11 2.39
C VAL A 54 -23.64 2.45 3.68
N SER A 55 -23.19 2.93 4.84
CA SER A 55 -23.66 2.43 6.13
C SER A 55 -25.13 2.79 6.41
N ALA A 56 -25.59 3.95 5.92
CA ALA A 56 -26.99 4.35 5.94
C ALA A 56 -27.84 3.40 5.10
N LEU A 57 -27.42 3.15 3.86
CA LEU A 57 -28.09 2.20 2.97
C LEU A 57 -28.19 0.85 3.66
N GLU A 58 -27.07 0.32 4.15
CA GLU A 58 -27.02 -0.97 4.87
C GLU A 58 -28.02 -1.03 6.04
N ALA A 59 -28.15 0.05 6.81
CA ALA A 59 -29.08 0.15 7.91
C ALA A 59 -30.54 0.21 7.43
N THR A 60 -30.84 0.95 6.37
CA THR A 60 -32.19 1.01 5.80
C THR A 60 -32.60 -0.34 5.17
N LEU A 61 -31.68 -1.03 4.50
CA LEU A 61 -31.94 -2.34 3.90
C LEU A 61 -32.18 -3.43 4.96
N ARG A 62 -31.77 -3.23 6.22
CA ARG A 62 -32.08 -4.18 7.32
C ARG A 62 -33.58 -4.27 7.60
N GLU A 63 -34.31 -3.22 7.28
CA GLU A 63 -35.75 -3.10 7.53
C GLU A 63 -36.57 -3.64 6.35
N ASP A 64 -35.93 -3.96 5.21
CA ASP A 64 -36.60 -4.43 4.00
C ASP A 64 -36.63 -5.97 3.96
N ASP A 65 -37.84 -6.55 3.96
CA ASP A 65 -38.02 -8.00 3.75
C ASP A 65 -37.59 -8.42 2.34
N GLY A 66 -36.95 -9.59 2.22
CA GLY A 66 -36.54 -10.14 0.91
C GLY A 66 -35.27 -9.52 0.32
N VAL A 67 -34.50 -8.75 1.11
CA VAL A 67 -33.18 -8.23 0.73
C VAL A 67 -32.08 -8.85 1.59
N ARG A 68 -31.16 -9.57 0.94
CA ARG A 68 -29.92 -10.04 1.54
C ARG A 68 -28.84 -8.98 1.37
N ARG A 69 -28.03 -8.79 2.41
CA ARG A 69 -27.04 -7.70 2.48
C ARG A 69 -25.66 -8.28 2.71
N LEU A 70 -24.70 -7.85 1.90
CA LEU A 70 -23.29 -8.20 2.04
C LEU A 70 -22.48 -6.91 2.05
N LYS A 71 -21.75 -6.65 3.13
CA LYS A 71 -20.86 -5.49 3.21
C LYS A 71 -19.41 -5.97 3.25
N ILE A 72 -18.60 -5.45 2.35
CA ILE A 72 -17.19 -5.79 2.21
C ILE A 72 -16.36 -4.51 2.30
N ALA A 73 -15.39 -4.49 3.22
CA ALA A 73 -14.37 -3.45 3.27
C ALA A 73 -13.24 -3.88 2.33
N ALA A 74 -13.20 -3.31 1.12
CA ALA A 74 -12.25 -3.74 0.09
C ALA A 74 -10.80 -3.68 0.56
N GLY A 75 -10.43 -2.65 1.34
CA GLY A 75 -9.08 -2.46 1.86
C GLY A 75 -8.61 -3.48 2.91
N SER A 76 -9.47 -4.43 3.34
CA SER A 76 -9.08 -5.58 4.17
C SER A 76 -8.93 -6.88 3.39
N VAL A 77 -9.25 -6.86 2.10
CA VAL A 77 -9.27 -7.99 1.19
C VAL A 77 -8.12 -7.86 0.21
N GLU A 78 -7.40 -8.96 -0.03
CA GLU A 78 -6.40 -9.02 -1.10
C GLU A 78 -7.11 -8.81 -2.44
N PRO A 79 -6.70 -7.83 -3.27
CA PRO A 79 -7.43 -7.41 -4.47
C PRO A 79 -7.21 -8.41 -5.62
N THR A 80 -7.59 -9.67 -5.39
CA THR A 80 -7.37 -10.80 -6.29
C THR A 80 -8.68 -11.55 -6.47
N PRO A 81 -8.96 -12.10 -7.67
CA PRO A 81 -10.15 -12.88 -7.94
C PRO A 81 -10.41 -13.97 -6.90
N SER A 82 -9.40 -14.78 -6.59
CA SER A 82 -9.53 -15.88 -5.65
C SER A 82 -9.89 -15.42 -4.23
N THR A 83 -9.28 -14.35 -3.74
CA THR A 83 -9.52 -13.87 -2.38
C THR A 83 -10.87 -13.14 -2.28
N ILE A 84 -11.24 -12.39 -3.32
CA ILE A 84 -12.56 -11.74 -3.42
C ILE A 84 -13.67 -12.80 -3.45
N LEU A 85 -13.55 -13.83 -4.31
CA LEU A 85 -14.50 -14.95 -4.38
C LEU A 85 -14.63 -15.68 -3.04
N ALA A 86 -13.52 -15.96 -2.37
CA ALA A 86 -13.53 -16.61 -1.06
C ALA A 86 -14.19 -15.75 0.02
N VAL A 87 -14.01 -14.42 0.01
CA VAL A 87 -14.68 -13.49 0.94
C VAL A 87 -16.17 -13.42 0.67
N MET A 88 -16.58 -13.28 -0.59
CA MET A 88 -17.99 -13.25 -0.98
C MET A 88 -18.69 -14.57 -0.66
N GLY A 89 -18.06 -15.70 -1.00
CA GLY A 89 -18.54 -17.04 -0.69
C GLY A 89 -18.75 -17.26 0.81
N ARG A 90 -17.74 -16.94 1.64
CA ARG A 90 -17.87 -17.05 3.10
C ARG A 90 -18.98 -16.18 3.66
N ALA A 91 -19.16 -14.97 3.13
CA ALA A 91 -20.22 -14.08 3.56
C ALA A 91 -21.63 -14.60 3.15
N LEU A 92 -21.71 -15.49 2.17
CA LEU A 92 -22.91 -16.24 1.81
C LEU A 92 -23.05 -17.59 2.56
N GLY A 93 -22.09 -17.95 3.42
CA GLY A 93 -22.06 -19.22 4.14
C GLY A 93 -21.41 -20.38 3.37
N ASN A 94 -20.71 -20.12 2.27
CA ASN A 94 -20.00 -21.13 1.47
C ASN A 94 -18.48 -20.99 1.64
N GLU A 95 -17.84 -21.91 2.35
CA GLU A 95 -16.39 -21.85 2.60
C GLU A 95 -15.52 -22.29 1.41
N VAL A 96 -16.10 -22.87 0.36
CA VAL A 96 -15.35 -23.54 -0.74
C VAL A 96 -15.46 -22.79 -2.07
N THR A 97 -15.95 -21.54 -2.08
CA THR A 97 -16.05 -20.75 -3.32
C THR A 97 -14.66 -20.44 -3.89
N ARG A 98 -14.35 -20.99 -5.07
CA ARG A 98 -13.05 -20.86 -5.74
C ARG A 98 -13.15 -20.26 -7.13
N THR A 99 -14.30 -20.43 -7.79
CA THR A 99 -14.57 -19.92 -9.14
C THR A 99 -15.74 -18.96 -9.15
N VAL A 100 -15.86 -18.20 -10.23
CA VAL A 100 -17.03 -17.34 -10.48
C VAL A 100 -18.31 -18.17 -10.59
N ALA A 101 -18.23 -19.37 -11.20
CA ALA A 101 -19.36 -20.29 -11.31
C ALA A 101 -19.85 -20.76 -9.94
N ASP A 102 -18.94 -21.12 -9.03
CA ASP A 102 -19.32 -21.54 -7.67
C ASP A 102 -20.12 -20.45 -6.94
N LEU A 103 -19.72 -19.19 -7.12
CA LEU A 103 -20.38 -18.05 -6.51
C LEU A 103 -21.74 -17.77 -7.19
N ALA A 104 -21.80 -17.86 -8.51
CA ALA A 104 -23.04 -17.70 -9.28
C ALA A 104 -24.08 -18.76 -8.89
N ASP A 105 -23.67 -20.02 -8.73
CA ASP A 105 -24.53 -21.12 -8.28
C ASP A 105 -25.05 -20.87 -6.86
N ALA A 106 -24.16 -20.45 -5.95
CA ALA A 106 -24.54 -20.10 -4.58
C ALA A 106 -25.60 -18.97 -4.56
N LEU A 107 -25.41 -17.93 -5.37
CA LEU A 107 -26.35 -16.81 -5.48
C LEU A 107 -27.66 -17.18 -6.19
N THR A 108 -27.63 -18.10 -7.15
CA THR A 108 -28.84 -18.56 -7.88
C THR A 108 -29.83 -19.25 -6.95
N SER A 109 -29.34 -19.92 -5.91
CA SER A 109 -30.18 -20.56 -4.90
C SER A 109 -30.91 -19.57 -3.97
N ILE A 110 -30.52 -18.29 -3.98
CA ILE A 110 -31.05 -17.26 -3.09
C ILE A 110 -32.24 -16.57 -3.77
N LYS A 111 -33.40 -16.63 -3.10
CA LYS A 111 -34.65 -16.00 -3.59
C LYS A 111 -34.70 -14.49 -3.37
N GLU A 112 -33.97 -14.00 -2.36
CA GLU A 112 -33.85 -12.58 -2.04
C GLU A 112 -33.00 -11.83 -3.08
N ILE A 113 -33.26 -10.52 -3.24
CA ILE A 113 -32.30 -9.63 -3.90
C ILE A 113 -31.06 -9.55 -3.01
N THR A 114 -29.88 -9.80 -3.58
CA THR A 114 -28.62 -9.71 -2.83
C THR A 114 -27.90 -8.41 -3.17
N VAL A 115 -27.81 -7.49 -2.21
CA VAL A 115 -27.08 -6.22 -2.35
C VAL A 115 -25.69 -6.34 -1.73
N VAL A 116 -24.67 -6.27 -2.59
CA VAL A 116 -23.25 -6.29 -2.23
C VAL A 116 -22.73 -4.85 -2.18
N MET A 117 -22.41 -4.37 -0.99
CA MET A 117 -21.85 -3.05 -0.72
C MET A 117 -20.35 -3.17 -0.51
N ILE A 118 -19.56 -2.58 -1.39
CA ILE A 118 -18.11 -2.59 -1.34
C ILE A 118 -17.63 -1.17 -1.05
N ASP A 119 -17.08 -0.97 0.15
CA ASP A 119 -16.49 0.31 0.55
C ASP A 119 -14.98 0.29 0.28
N ASP A 120 -14.40 1.46 0.02
CA ASP A 120 -12.97 1.64 -0.33
C ASP A 120 -12.54 0.84 -1.58
N VAL A 121 -13.40 0.80 -2.60
CA VAL A 121 -13.21 -0.02 -3.82
C VAL A 121 -11.96 0.36 -4.62
N ASP A 122 -11.37 1.54 -4.38
CA ASP A 122 -10.10 1.95 -4.98
C ASP A 122 -8.95 0.99 -4.62
N THR A 123 -9.04 0.32 -3.48
CA THR A 123 -8.07 -0.70 -3.09
C THR A 123 -8.14 -1.96 -3.97
N TRP A 124 -9.24 -2.17 -4.69
CA TRP A 124 -9.43 -3.24 -5.65
C TRP A 124 -9.14 -2.83 -7.10
N ARG A 125 -8.39 -1.73 -7.33
CA ARG A 125 -7.95 -1.32 -8.67
C ARG A 125 -7.42 -2.48 -9.52
N LEU A 126 -6.62 -3.36 -8.91
CA LEU A 126 -6.03 -4.55 -9.57
C LEU A 126 -7.06 -5.62 -9.98
N ALA A 127 -8.23 -5.66 -9.34
CA ALA A 127 -9.31 -6.59 -9.65
C ALA A 127 -10.48 -5.90 -10.38
N SER A 128 -10.39 -4.60 -10.67
CA SER A 128 -11.51 -3.81 -11.21
C SER A 128 -11.97 -4.29 -12.60
N SER A 129 -11.03 -4.66 -13.46
CA SER A 129 -11.30 -5.23 -14.79
C SER A 129 -12.03 -6.57 -14.68
N TRP A 130 -11.46 -7.50 -13.92
CA TRP A 130 -12.05 -8.80 -13.63
C TRP A 130 -13.44 -8.70 -13.00
N LEU A 131 -13.62 -7.81 -12.01
CA LEU A 131 -14.90 -7.54 -11.36
C LEU A 131 -15.97 -7.18 -12.40
N ARG A 132 -15.64 -6.24 -13.29
CA ARG A 132 -16.54 -5.70 -14.32
C ARG A 132 -16.80 -6.70 -15.46
N ALA A 133 -15.77 -7.38 -15.96
CA ALA A 133 -15.83 -8.15 -17.20
C ALA A 133 -16.13 -9.64 -17.01
N GLU A 134 -15.81 -10.21 -15.85
CA GLU A 134 -15.96 -11.65 -15.59
C GLU A 134 -16.91 -11.93 -14.44
N LEU A 135 -16.71 -11.29 -13.29
CA LEU A 135 -17.48 -11.59 -12.09
C LEU A 135 -18.95 -11.16 -12.25
N LEU A 136 -19.21 -9.85 -12.35
CA LEU A 136 -20.58 -9.31 -12.37
C LEU A 136 -21.47 -9.89 -13.49
N PRO A 137 -21.00 -10.05 -14.74
CA PRO A 137 -21.82 -10.58 -15.83
C PRO A 137 -22.24 -12.04 -15.62
N ALA A 138 -21.48 -12.81 -14.85
CA ALA A 138 -21.77 -14.21 -14.56
C ALA A 138 -22.76 -14.41 -13.40
N LEU A 139 -23.08 -13.35 -12.63
CA LEU A 139 -23.97 -13.46 -11.48
C LEU A 139 -25.44 -13.31 -11.88
N PRO A 140 -26.38 -13.88 -11.09
CA PRO A 140 -27.80 -13.71 -11.32
C PRO A 140 -28.22 -12.24 -11.28
N ALA A 141 -29.20 -11.87 -12.10
CA ALA A 141 -29.75 -10.51 -12.16
C ALA A 141 -30.43 -10.06 -10.85
N SER A 142 -30.60 -10.92 -9.84
CA SER A 142 -31.01 -10.57 -8.48
C SER A 142 -29.85 -10.06 -7.61
N THR A 143 -28.61 -10.17 -8.10
CA THR A 143 -27.42 -9.66 -7.42
C THR A 143 -27.15 -8.23 -7.87
N ARG A 144 -26.85 -7.37 -6.90
CA ARG A 144 -26.70 -5.93 -7.09
C ARG A 144 -25.47 -5.41 -6.36
N PHE A 145 -24.82 -4.39 -6.91
CA PHE A 145 -23.59 -3.85 -6.38
C PHE A 145 -23.71 -2.35 -6.07
N VAL A 146 -23.19 -1.97 -4.90
CA VAL A 146 -22.94 -0.58 -4.53
C VAL A 146 -21.44 -0.46 -4.26
N LEU A 147 -20.73 0.21 -5.16
CA LEU A 147 -19.28 0.40 -5.10
C LEU A 147 -19.00 1.82 -4.61
N ALA A 148 -18.20 1.99 -3.57
CA ALA A 148 -17.83 3.31 -3.06
C ALA A 148 -16.32 3.52 -3.11
N GLY A 149 -15.88 4.60 -3.77
CA GLY A 149 -14.47 4.94 -3.95
C GLY A 149 -14.21 6.44 -4.04
N THR A 150 -12.97 6.89 -3.97
CA THR A 150 -12.59 8.28 -4.17
C THR A 150 -12.50 8.65 -5.64
N ALA A 151 -12.07 7.71 -6.48
CA ALA A 151 -11.88 7.91 -7.89
C ALA A 151 -13.20 7.87 -8.68
N VAL A 152 -13.24 8.64 -9.77
CA VAL A 152 -14.31 8.56 -10.78
C VAL A 152 -14.31 7.15 -11.38
N PRO A 153 -15.50 6.52 -11.58
CA PRO A 153 -15.57 5.22 -12.21
C PRO A 153 -14.98 5.26 -13.63
N PRO A 154 -14.16 4.27 -14.01
CA PRO A 154 -13.68 4.15 -15.39
C PRO A 154 -14.82 4.20 -16.41
N PRO A 155 -14.64 4.84 -17.59
CA PRO A 155 -15.68 4.93 -18.62
C PRO A 155 -16.26 3.57 -19.05
N ALA A 156 -15.46 2.51 -18.93
CA ALA A 156 -15.83 1.13 -19.25
C ALA A 156 -17.06 0.63 -18.45
N TRP A 157 -17.32 1.17 -17.25
CA TRP A 157 -18.53 0.83 -16.51
C TRP A 157 -19.80 1.30 -17.23
N SER A 158 -19.76 2.51 -17.78
CA SER A 158 -20.89 3.08 -18.51
C SER A 158 -21.10 2.38 -19.86
N SER A 159 -20.03 2.10 -20.60
CA SER A 159 -20.11 1.41 -21.89
C SER A 159 -20.71 0.01 -21.78
N ASP A 160 -20.31 -0.76 -20.76
CA ASP A 160 -20.64 -2.18 -20.68
C ASP A 160 -22.03 -2.43 -20.08
N TYR A 161 -22.43 -1.61 -19.11
CA TYR A 161 -23.68 -1.81 -18.37
C TYR A 161 -24.79 -0.86 -18.81
N GLY A 162 -24.47 0.24 -19.50
CA GLY A 162 -25.42 1.21 -20.01
C GLY A 162 -26.43 1.64 -18.94
N ARG A 163 -27.72 1.39 -19.20
CA ARG A 163 -28.82 1.74 -18.28
C ARG A 163 -28.78 1.02 -16.92
N TYR A 164 -28.02 -0.07 -16.78
CA TYR A 164 -27.89 -0.83 -15.54
C TYR A 164 -26.78 -0.31 -14.62
N PHE A 165 -26.05 0.71 -15.06
CA PHE A 165 -25.04 1.40 -14.28
C PHE A 165 -25.50 2.82 -13.93
N VAL A 166 -25.35 3.19 -12.66
CA VAL A 166 -25.61 4.54 -12.16
C VAL A 166 -24.36 5.08 -11.49
N ASP A 167 -23.89 6.21 -12.00
CA ASP A 167 -22.84 7.01 -11.38
C ASP A 167 -23.46 8.06 -10.44
N ILE A 168 -23.04 8.06 -9.17
CA ILE A 168 -23.37 9.08 -8.17
C ILE A 168 -22.10 9.78 -7.72
N LYS A 169 -21.89 11.01 -8.20
CA LYS A 169 -20.86 11.92 -7.70
C LYS A 169 -21.34 12.64 -6.43
N LEU A 170 -20.67 12.41 -5.31
CA LEU A 170 -20.89 13.16 -4.08
C LEU A 170 -20.10 14.48 -4.11
N GLY A 171 -20.85 15.59 -4.10
CA GLY A 171 -20.32 16.94 -3.86
C GLY A 171 -20.43 17.36 -2.39
N ALA A 172 -19.95 18.56 -2.07
CA ALA A 172 -20.18 19.17 -0.76
C ALA A 172 -21.69 19.37 -0.49
N LEU A 173 -22.09 19.47 0.77
CA LEU A 173 -23.48 19.73 1.13
C LEU A 173 -23.86 21.15 0.70
N PRO A 174 -25.03 21.35 0.06
CA PRO A 174 -25.59 22.67 -0.18
C PRO A 174 -25.67 23.50 1.10
N ARG A 175 -25.63 24.83 0.95
CA ARG A 175 -25.66 25.77 2.07
C ARG A 175 -26.83 25.52 3.02
N SER A 176 -28.04 25.38 2.47
CA SER A 176 -29.26 25.14 3.25
C SER A 176 -29.20 23.89 4.11
N GLN A 177 -28.53 22.83 3.63
CA GLN A 177 -28.34 21.60 4.39
C GLN A 177 -27.24 21.76 5.44
N SER A 178 -26.14 22.43 5.09
CA SER A 178 -25.06 22.73 6.04
C SER A 178 -25.56 23.57 7.21
N ASP A 179 -26.35 24.62 6.95
CA ASP A 179 -26.98 25.44 7.98
C ASP A 179 -27.94 24.64 8.85
N ALA A 180 -28.70 23.70 8.27
CA ALA A 180 -29.55 22.79 9.03
C ALA A 180 -28.74 21.89 9.98
N VAL A 181 -27.58 21.39 9.55
CA VAL A 181 -26.67 20.59 10.39
C VAL A 181 -26.09 21.43 11.52
N VAL A 182 -25.62 22.66 11.23
CA VAL A 182 -25.09 23.58 12.24
C VAL A 182 -26.16 24.01 13.24
N GLY A 183 -27.37 24.31 12.75
CA GLY A 183 -28.52 24.67 13.59
C GLY A 183 -28.97 23.51 14.48
N ALA A 184 -29.01 22.29 13.95
CA ALA A 184 -29.26 21.08 14.75
C ALA A 184 -28.18 20.84 15.82
N ALA A 185 -26.96 21.36 15.60
CA ALA A 185 -25.91 21.34 16.59
C ALA A 185 -26.05 22.41 17.69
N GLY A 186 -27.05 23.29 17.62
CA GLY A 186 -27.34 24.34 18.60
C GLY A 186 -26.43 25.58 18.48
N LEU A 187 -25.80 25.78 17.32
CA LEU A 187 -24.87 26.89 17.09
C LEU A 187 -25.58 28.10 16.45
N SER A 188 -25.05 29.30 16.70
CA SER A 188 -25.66 30.56 16.23
C SER A 188 -25.52 30.74 14.72
N PRO A 189 -26.40 31.54 14.08
CA PRO A 189 -26.29 31.87 12.65
C PRO A 189 -24.93 32.51 12.26
N GLU A 190 -24.35 33.33 13.13
CA GLU A 190 -23.03 33.93 12.90
C GLU A 190 -21.92 32.87 12.89
N THR A 191 -22.04 31.88 13.78
CA THR A 191 -21.13 30.73 13.80
C THR A 191 -21.33 29.87 12.56
N ALA A 192 -22.57 29.69 12.08
CA ALA A 192 -22.87 28.96 10.85
C ALA A 192 -22.23 29.62 9.61
N GLU A 193 -22.28 30.95 9.50
CA GLU A 193 -21.58 31.68 8.42
C GLU A 193 -20.08 31.40 8.41
N ARG A 194 -19.46 31.44 9.59
CA ARG A 194 -18.03 31.17 9.73
C ARG A 194 -17.68 29.73 9.36
N ILE A 195 -18.47 28.77 9.83
CA ILE A 195 -18.29 27.35 9.51
C ILE A 195 -18.46 27.12 8.01
N TRP A 196 -19.43 27.76 7.36
CA TRP A 196 -19.60 27.67 5.92
C TRP A 196 -18.42 28.24 5.16
N ALA A 197 -17.96 29.45 5.52
CA ALA A 197 -16.80 30.09 4.89
C ALA A 197 -15.52 29.22 4.98
N LEU A 198 -15.36 28.50 6.09
CA LEU A 198 -14.23 27.59 6.32
C LEU A 198 -14.34 26.27 5.54
N THR A 199 -15.54 25.70 5.48
CA THR A 199 -15.71 24.29 5.06
C THR A 199 -16.29 24.13 3.67
N GLY A 200 -16.95 25.16 3.13
CA GLY A 200 -17.68 25.10 1.86
C GLY A 200 -18.74 23.99 1.82
N GLY A 201 -19.26 23.57 2.98
CA GLY A 201 -20.19 22.45 3.09
C GLY A 201 -19.54 21.05 3.01
N HIS A 202 -18.21 20.95 3.05
CA HIS A 202 -17.54 19.65 3.08
C HIS A 202 -17.86 18.90 4.40
N PRO A 203 -18.49 17.72 4.38
CA PRO A 203 -19.02 17.06 5.58
C PRO A 203 -18.01 16.83 6.71
N LEU A 204 -16.82 16.29 6.41
CA LEU A 204 -15.78 16.13 7.43
C LEU A 204 -15.38 17.48 8.07
N GLY A 205 -15.19 18.51 7.24
CA GLY A 205 -14.85 19.86 7.72
C GLY A 205 -15.97 20.45 8.56
N LEU A 206 -17.23 20.25 8.14
CA LEU A 206 -18.43 20.68 8.87
C LEU A 206 -18.49 20.05 10.27
N HIS A 207 -18.30 18.72 10.38
CA HIS A 207 -18.27 18.02 11.68
C HIS A 207 -17.12 18.49 12.56
N MET A 208 -15.92 18.66 11.99
CA MET A 208 -14.77 19.20 12.71
C MET A 208 -15.03 20.63 13.21
N ALA A 209 -15.64 21.48 12.38
CA ALA A 209 -15.87 22.88 12.71
C ALA A 209 -16.97 23.03 13.76
N ILE A 210 -18.02 22.21 13.71
CA ILE A 210 -19.04 22.12 14.75
C ILE A 210 -18.42 21.67 16.09
N HIS A 211 -17.57 20.64 16.06
CA HIS A 211 -16.86 20.18 17.25
C HIS A 211 -15.99 21.31 17.81
N ALA A 212 -15.17 21.94 16.97
CA ALA A 212 -14.29 23.04 17.37
C ALA A 212 -15.06 24.26 17.91
N ALA A 213 -16.23 24.58 17.35
CA ALA A 213 -17.10 25.63 17.87
C ALA A 213 -17.60 25.31 19.29
N ARG A 214 -18.02 24.06 19.53
CA ARG A 214 -18.51 23.60 20.83
C ARG A 214 -17.41 23.56 21.89
N THR A 215 -16.18 23.24 21.50
CA THR A 215 -15.02 23.19 22.39
C THR A 215 -14.29 24.52 22.51
N GLY A 216 -14.76 25.58 21.85
CA GLY A 216 -14.13 26.91 21.86
C GLY A 216 -12.81 27.00 21.08
N SER A 217 -12.49 25.99 20.26
CA SER A 217 -11.24 25.86 19.51
C SER A 217 -11.36 26.21 18.02
N LEU A 218 -12.53 26.65 17.55
CA LEU A 218 -12.73 27.04 16.13
C LEU A 218 -11.71 28.10 15.68
N GLY A 219 -11.28 28.98 16.60
CA GLY A 219 -10.12 29.86 16.42
C GLY A 219 -10.15 30.63 15.10
N THR A 220 -9.01 30.95 14.51
CA THR A 220 -8.89 31.60 13.19
C THR A 220 -8.64 30.61 12.05
N ALA A 221 -9.03 29.34 12.21
CA ALA A 221 -8.76 28.30 11.21
C ALA A 221 -9.34 28.69 9.84
N ARG A 222 -8.57 28.45 8.78
CA ARG A 222 -8.90 28.78 7.39
C ARG A 222 -9.02 27.56 6.47
N ASP A 223 -8.54 26.41 6.91
CA ASP A 223 -8.68 25.14 6.21
C ASP A 223 -8.82 23.96 7.19
N ALA A 224 -9.03 22.75 6.64
CA ALA A 224 -9.21 21.53 7.42
C ALA A 224 -7.96 21.11 8.23
N GLY A 225 -6.76 21.46 7.77
CA GLY A 225 -5.51 21.18 8.47
C GLY A 225 -5.30 22.11 9.67
N GLU A 226 -5.53 23.42 9.49
CA GLU A 226 -5.55 24.39 10.59
C GLU A 226 -6.63 24.02 11.62
N LEU A 227 -7.80 23.56 11.17
CA LEU A 227 -8.88 23.11 12.04
C LEU A 227 -8.53 21.83 12.81
N ALA A 228 -7.91 20.84 12.15
CA ALA A 228 -7.39 19.65 12.81
C ALA A 228 -6.38 20.02 13.92
N ASN A 229 -5.43 20.89 13.60
CA ASN A 229 -4.44 21.37 14.57
C ASN A 229 -5.09 22.13 15.72
N ALA A 230 -6.11 22.93 15.46
CA ALA A 230 -6.83 23.66 16.51
C ALA A 230 -7.58 22.70 17.45
N ILE A 231 -8.23 21.65 16.92
CA ILE A 231 -8.86 20.60 17.74
C ILE A 231 -7.79 19.88 18.56
N LEU A 232 -6.67 19.47 17.96
CA LEU A 232 -5.58 18.77 18.65
C LEU A 232 -4.94 19.60 19.75
N ASN A 233 -4.75 20.91 19.53
CA ASN A 233 -4.19 21.82 20.53
C ASN A 233 -5.17 22.12 21.67
N ALA A 234 -6.47 21.97 21.44
CA ALA A 234 -7.49 22.09 22.47
C ALA A 234 -7.59 20.83 23.36
N ILE A 235 -7.01 19.70 22.94
CA ILE A 235 -6.91 18.50 23.77
C ILE A 235 -5.89 18.77 24.88
N GLY A 236 -6.39 19.12 26.07
CA GLY A 236 -5.57 19.31 27.27
C GLY A 236 -5.00 18.01 27.84
N ASP A 237 -5.60 16.85 27.52
CA ASP A 237 -5.09 15.54 27.90
C ASP A 237 -3.94 15.09 26.96
N ILE A 238 -2.73 15.13 27.49
CA ILE A 238 -1.53 14.71 26.77
C ILE A 238 -1.58 13.25 26.30
N GLN A 239 -2.25 12.36 27.03
CA GLN A 239 -2.37 10.94 26.65
C GLN A 239 -3.30 10.80 25.46
N LEU A 240 -4.43 11.51 25.46
CA LEU A 240 -5.35 11.52 24.32
C LEU A 240 -4.67 12.08 23.07
N ARG A 241 -3.96 13.21 23.21
CA ARG A 241 -3.21 13.79 22.08
C ARG A 241 -2.20 12.80 21.50
N ARG A 242 -1.40 12.15 22.35
CA ARG A 242 -0.43 11.13 21.91
C ARG A 242 -1.10 9.92 21.26
N ALA A 243 -2.25 9.48 21.76
CA ALA A 243 -3.01 8.39 21.16
C ALA A 243 -3.50 8.75 19.76
N VAL A 244 -3.97 9.99 19.54
CA VAL A 244 -4.38 10.46 18.21
C VAL A 244 -3.18 10.53 17.25
N GLU A 245 -2.06 11.07 17.69
CA GLU A 245 -0.81 11.09 16.92
C GLU A 245 -0.35 9.68 16.54
N ALA A 246 -0.38 8.72 17.47
CA ALA A 246 -0.06 7.32 17.20
C ALA A 246 -1.04 6.68 16.20
N CYS A 247 -2.34 6.97 16.31
CA CYS A 247 -3.35 6.51 15.37
C CYS A 247 -3.17 7.11 13.97
N ALA A 248 -2.61 8.32 13.87
CA ALA A 248 -2.37 9.00 12.60
C ALA A 248 -1.15 8.46 11.82
N ILE A 249 -0.17 7.85 12.49
CA ILE A 249 1.01 7.28 11.82
C ILE A 249 0.66 6.02 11.04
N VAL A 250 -0.33 5.25 11.51
CA VAL A 250 -0.67 3.94 10.95
C VAL A 250 -1.95 3.99 10.15
N ARG A 251 -2.09 3.07 9.19
CA ARG A 251 -3.31 2.94 8.38
C ARG A 251 -4.53 2.62 9.23
N ARG A 252 -4.33 1.76 10.24
CA ARG A 252 -5.36 1.21 11.13
C ARG A 252 -4.77 1.03 12.51
N ALA A 253 -5.39 1.64 13.52
CA ALA A 253 -4.92 1.58 14.89
C ALA A 253 -5.79 0.63 15.71
N ASN A 254 -5.17 -0.30 16.43
CA ASN A 254 -5.84 -1.09 17.44
C ASN A 254 -5.13 -0.92 18.78
N ARG A 255 -5.77 -1.36 19.87
CA ARG A 255 -5.24 -1.22 21.23
C ARG A 255 -3.79 -1.69 21.37
N ALA A 256 -3.47 -2.85 20.79
CA ALA A 256 -2.14 -3.44 20.91
C ALA A 256 -1.07 -2.63 20.14
N LEU A 257 -1.40 -2.15 18.94
CA LEU A 257 -0.49 -1.33 18.14
C LEU A 257 -0.30 0.07 18.75
N VAL A 258 -1.36 0.70 19.24
CA VAL A 258 -1.26 2.00 19.94
C VAL A 258 -0.41 1.87 21.20
N SER A 259 -0.62 0.82 21.99
CA SER A 259 0.21 0.55 23.19
C SER A 259 1.68 0.35 22.84
N ALA A 260 1.96 -0.36 21.73
CA ALA A 260 3.32 -0.56 21.25
C ALA A 260 3.97 0.78 20.84
N ILE A 261 3.30 1.59 20.03
CA ILE A 261 3.81 2.89 19.57
C ILE A 261 4.07 3.84 20.75
N LEU A 262 3.14 3.89 21.70
CA LEU A 262 3.26 4.71 22.91
C LEU A 262 4.24 4.15 23.93
N GLN A 263 4.78 2.94 23.70
CA GLN A 263 5.74 2.25 24.56
C GLN A 263 5.25 2.15 26.01
N THR A 264 3.97 1.82 26.20
CA THR A 264 3.38 1.67 27.53
C THR A 264 3.72 0.29 28.11
N GLU A 265 4.03 0.22 29.41
CA GLU A 265 4.28 -1.06 30.09
C GLU A 265 3.04 -1.95 30.11
N GLU A 266 1.87 -1.33 30.31
CA GLU A 266 0.57 -1.98 30.22
C GLU A 266 -0.20 -1.53 28.97
N PRO A 267 -1.11 -2.37 28.43
CA PRO A 267 -1.95 -1.95 27.30
C PRO A 267 -2.80 -0.74 27.65
N VAL A 268 -2.81 0.27 26.78
CA VAL A 268 -3.58 1.51 26.98
C VAL A 268 -5.02 1.22 27.37
N GLN A 269 -5.58 2.06 28.24
CA GLN A 269 -6.95 1.89 28.70
C GLN A 269 -7.95 1.99 27.55
N LEU A 270 -9.04 1.23 27.64
CA LEU A 270 -10.10 1.28 26.62
C LEU A 270 -10.74 2.68 26.54
N SER A 271 -10.87 3.36 27.68
CA SER A 271 -11.35 4.74 27.77
C SER A 271 -10.54 5.72 26.91
N LEU A 272 -9.24 5.50 26.76
CA LEU A 272 -8.39 6.32 25.90
C LEU A 272 -8.74 6.13 24.42
N LEU A 273 -9.01 4.89 24.00
CA LEU A 273 -9.43 4.60 22.63
C LEU A 273 -10.85 5.12 22.37
N GLU A 274 -11.75 4.96 23.32
CA GLU A 274 -13.11 5.52 23.26
C GLU A 274 -13.07 7.05 23.13
N ALA A 275 -12.13 7.71 23.81
CA ALA A 275 -11.92 9.15 23.68
C ALA A 275 -11.36 9.54 22.29
N VAL A 276 -10.50 8.72 21.68
CA VAL A 276 -10.08 8.92 20.28
C VAL A 276 -11.26 8.74 19.34
N GLU A 277 -12.07 7.69 19.54
CA GLU A 277 -13.26 7.38 18.74
C GLU A 277 -14.32 8.50 18.79
N ALA A 278 -14.39 9.25 19.90
CA ALA A 278 -15.31 10.37 20.05
C ALA A 278 -14.90 11.64 19.25
N LEU A 279 -13.70 11.67 18.68
CA LEU A 279 -13.24 12.81 17.88
C LEU A 279 -13.91 12.82 16.49
N PRO A 280 -14.23 13.99 15.93
CA PRO A 280 -15.05 14.14 14.72
C PRO A 280 -14.38 13.62 13.44
N PHE A 281 -13.10 13.25 13.50
CA PHE A 281 -12.30 12.75 12.38
C PHE A 281 -11.82 11.32 12.59
N ALA A 282 -12.21 10.68 13.70
CA ALA A 282 -11.93 9.28 13.97
C ALA A 282 -13.12 8.42 13.56
N THR A 283 -12.84 7.26 12.97
CA THR A 283 -13.86 6.25 12.66
C THR A 283 -13.37 4.89 13.10
N ARG A 284 -14.30 3.97 13.42
CA ARG A 284 -13.98 2.61 13.83
C ARG A 284 -14.76 1.58 13.04
N ASP A 285 -14.08 0.49 12.70
CA ASP A 285 -14.69 -0.74 12.22
C ASP A 285 -14.24 -1.96 13.07
N ALA A 286 -14.44 -3.17 12.54
CA ALA A 286 -14.01 -4.41 13.20
C ALA A 286 -12.48 -4.56 13.32
N GLU A 287 -11.72 -3.85 12.50
CA GLU A 287 -10.27 -3.97 12.35
C GLU A 287 -9.50 -2.90 13.14
N GLY A 288 -10.12 -1.74 13.42
CA GLY A 288 -9.51 -0.72 14.26
C GLY A 288 -10.09 0.68 14.08
N ILE A 289 -9.34 1.65 14.59
CA ILE A 289 -9.59 3.09 14.49
C ILE A 289 -8.80 3.66 13.32
N TYR A 290 -9.42 4.58 12.59
CA TYR A 290 -8.85 5.29 11.45
C TYR A 290 -8.98 6.79 11.67
N ILE A 291 -7.91 7.52 11.36
CA ILE A 291 -7.94 8.98 11.27
C ILE A 291 -8.21 9.36 9.82
N ALA A 292 -9.19 10.23 9.59
CA ALA A 292 -9.54 10.70 8.26
C ALA A 292 -8.33 11.28 7.52
N GLU A 293 -8.17 10.92 6.24
CA GLU A 293 -6.98 11.23 5.43
C GLU A 293 -6.49 12.69 5.52
N PRO A 294 -7.34 13.73 5.38
CA PRO A 294 -6.86 15.11 5.43
C PRO A 294 -6.28 15.50 6.80
N VAL A 295 -6.88 14.97 7.88
CA VAL A 295 -6.42 15.20 9.26
C VAL A 295 -5.15 14.42 9.54
N ARG A 296 -5.12 13.14 9.13
CA ARG A 296 -3.95 12.28 9.26
C ARG A 296 -2.73 12.92 8.60
N ARG A 297 -2.90 13.40 7.36
CA ARG A 297 -1.85 14.09 6.62
C ARG A 297 -1.35 15.34 7.36
N ALA A 298 -2.25 16.19 7.85
CA ALA A 298 -1.85 17.37 8.62
C ALA A 298 -1.03 17.02 9.88
N ILE A 299 -1.43 15.96 10.61
CA ILE A 299 -0.70 15.48 11.79
C ILE A 299 0.68 14.93 11.39
N VAL A 300 0.75 14.07 10.38
CA VAL A 300 2.01 13.46 9.94
C VAL A 300 2.97 14.51 9.36
N ASP A 301 2.47 15.47 8.58
CA ASP A 301 3.27 16.58 8.04
C ASP A 301 3.84 17.44 9.19
N TRP A 302 3.05 17.74 10.21
CA TRP A 302 3.54 18.44 11.41
C TRP A 302 4.56 17.61 12.20
N MET A 303 4.26 16.34 12.49
CA MET A 303 5.14 15.46 13.25
C MET A 303 6.47 15.23 12.53
N SER A 304 6.45 15.03 11.22
CA SER A 304 7.65 14.82 10.41
C SER A 304 8.54 16.05 10.31
N GLY A 305 7.96 17.26 10.40
CA GLY A 305 8.71 18.52 10.37
C GLY A 305 9.18 19.01 11.75
N VAL A 306 8.32 18.94 12.76
CA VAL A 306 8.55 19.55 14.09
C VAL A 306 9.11 18.53 15.09
N GLU A 307 8.64 17.29 15.03
CA GLU A 307 8.98 16.21 15.97
C GLU A 307 9.57 14.99 15.24
N ALA A 308 10.47 15.27 14.29
CA ALA A 308 10.97 14.28 13.33
C ALA A 308 11.51 13.01 14.01
N GLU A 309 12.28 13.14 15.10
CA GLU A 309 12.83 12.00 15.83
C GLU A 309 11.73 11.10 16.43
N ARG A 310 10.70 11.69 17.05
CA ARG A 310 9.57 10.95 17.62
C ARG A 310 8.77 10.25 16.52
N TYR A 311 8.53 10.95 15.42
CA TYR A 311 7.82 10.39 14.28
C TYR A 311 8.58 9.20 13.66
N GLN A 312 9.89 9.32 13.44
CA GLN A 312 10.72 8.23 12.91
C GLN A 312 10.73 7.03 13.89
N LEU A 313 10.86 7.27 15.19
CA LEU A 313 10.82 6.22 16.22
C LEU A 313 9.46 5.49 16.23
N TRP A 314 8.36 6.23 16.28
CA TRP A 314 7.01 5.67 16.33
C TRP A 314 6.65 4.92 15.05
N ARG A 315 7.08 5.43 13.88
CA ARG A 315 6.93 4.73 12.60
C ARG A 315 7.71 3.41 12.61
N LYS A 316 8.95 3.41 13.12
CA LYS A 316 9.77 2.19 13.23
C LYS A 316 9.13 1.15 14.13
N ILE A 317 8.66 1.56 15.31
CA ILE A 317 7.94 0.67 16.24
C ILE A 317 6.69 0.08 15.59
N ALA A 318 5.92 0.89 14.87
CA ALA A 318 4.75 0.42 14.13
C ALA A 318 5.14 -0.61 13.06
N ALA A 319 6.17 -0.33 12.27
CA ALA A 319 6.67 -1.23 11.24
C ALA A 319 7.11 -2.58 11.82
N ASP A 320 7.92 -2.57 12.89
CA ASP A 320 8.39 -3.79 13.56
C ASP A 320 7.23 -4.61 14.15
N TRP A 321 6.23 -3.95 14.73
CA TRP A 321 5.03 -4.60 15.22
C TRP A 321 4.24 -5.27 14.09
N ILE A 322 4.05 -4.58 12.96
CA ILE A 322 3.34 -5.11 11.78
C ILE A 322 4.12 -6.28 11.16
N VAL A 323 5.45 -6.18 11.05
CA VAL A 323 6.31 -7.27 10.57
C VAL A 323 6.19 -8.52 11.45
N LYS A 324 6.16 -8.36 12.78
CA LYS A 324 5.94 -9.48 13.72
C LYS A 324 4.59 -10.16 13.52
N ARG A 325 3.53 -9.38 13.26
CA ARG A 325 2.19 -9.90 12.93
C ARG A 325 2.16 -10.57 11.57
N LEU A 326 2.80 -9.99 10.56
CA LEU A 326 2.94 -10.56 9.21
C LEU A 326 3.53 -11.96 9.26
N ARG A 327 4.65 -12.12 9.97
CA ARG A 327 5.35 -13.41 10.10
C ARG A 327 4.56 -14.47 10.86
N SER A 328 3.65 -14.06 11.75
CA SER A 328 2.79 -14.99 12.51
C SER A 328 1.41 -15.23 11.88
N SER A 329 1.06 -14.54 10.79
CA SER A 329 -0.27 -14.60 10.17
C SER A 329 -0.42 -15.75 9.15
N GLY A 330 -1.59 -16.40 9.17
CA GLY A 330 -2.03 -17.31 8.11
C GLY A 330 -2.25 -16.58 6.78
N ARG A 331 -2.32 -17.32 5.66
CA ARG A 331 -2.38 -16.76 4.28
C ARG A 331 -3.39 -15.63 4.11
N SER A 332 -4.59 -15.74 4.69
CA SER A 332 -5.67 -14.75 4.58
C SER A 332 -5.44 -13.43 5.34
N GLY A 333 -4.51 -13.37 6.30
CA GLY A 333 -4.19 -12.15 7.05
C GLY A 333 -2.96 -11.39 6.53
N ARG A 334 -2.17 -12.02 5.65
CA ARG A 334 -0.86 -11.48 5.24
C ARG A 334 -0.98 -10.23 4.39
N TRP A 335 -1.88 -10.19 3.42
CA TRP A 335 -2.05 -9.00 2.59
C TRP A 335 -2.47 -7.78 3.41
N ARG A 336 -3.39 -7.98 4.36
CA ARG A 336 -3.89 -6.90 5.22
C ARG A 336 -2.75 -6.20 5.95
N HIS A 337 -1.88 -6.98 6.58
CA HIS A 337 -0.72 -6.44 7.28
C HIS A 337 0.38 -5.95 6.31
N MET A 338 0.45 -6.48 5.09
CA MET A 338 1.36 -5.96 4.06
C MET A 338 0.92 -4.56 3.62
N ALA A 339 -0.38 -4.34 3.43
CA ALA A 339 -0.93 -3.01 3.16
C ALA A 339 -0.69 -2.03 4.33
N ASP A 340 -0.76 -2.51 5.58
CA ASP A 340 -0.40 -1.70 6.76
C ASP A 340 1.09 -1.32 6.75
N LEU A 341 1.98 -2.23 6.33
CA LEU A 341 3.42 -1.95 6.23
C LEU A 341 3.74 -0.99 5.09
N LEU A 342 3.17 -1.21 3.90
CA LEU A 342 3.35 -0.33 2.73
C LEU A 342 2.83 1.09 2.98
N HIS A 343 1.84 1.26 3.87
CA HIS A 343 1.36 2.57 4.30
C HIS A 343 2.44 3.41 4.96
N LEU A 344 3.42 2.78 5.62
CA LEU A 344 4.50 3.47 6.32
C LEU A 344 5.63 3.92 5.39
N LEU A 345 5.54 3.66 4.07
CA LEU A 345 6.50 4.17 3.10
C LEU A 345 6.42 5.69 3.01
N GLU A 346 7.49 6.38 3.34
CA GLU A 346 7.52 7.85 3.38
C GLU A 346 7.65 8.48 1.98
N GLN A 347 8.36 7.81 1.07
CA GLN A 347 8.58 8.35 -0.26
C GLN A 347 7.33 8.21 -1.13
N PRO A 348 6.80 9.33 -1.68
CA PRO A 348 5.71 9.27 -2.64
C PRO A 348 6.04 8.40 -3.84
N ALA A 349 7.27 8.46 -4.38
CA ALA A 349 7.67 7.63 -5.51
C ALA A 349 7.56 6.11 -5.21
N LEU A 350 8.03 5.66 -4.04
CA LEU A 350 7.92 4.27 -3.62
C LEU A 350 6.46 3.89 -3.33
N ARG A 351 5.74 4.72 -2.58
CA ARG A 351 4.33 4.49 -2.27
C ARG A 351 3.50 4.41 -3.55
N ASN A 352 3.69 5.34 -4.47
CA ASN A 352 3.02 5.40 -5.77
C ASN A 352 3.38 4.22 -6.66
N ALA A 353 4.57 3.63 -6.48
CA ALA A 353 4.94 2.41 -7.19
C ALA A 353 4.08 1.20 -6.75
N PHE A 354 3.43 1.25 -5.59
CA PHE A 354 2.46 0.25 -5.12
C PHE A 354 1.01 0.75 -5.20
N PHE A 355 0.80 2.06 -5.02
CA PHE A 355 -0.49 2.74 -4.94
C PHE A 355 -0.43 4.10 -5.67
N PRO A 356 -0.41 4.13 -7.01
CA PRO A 356 -0.25 5.39 -7.73
C PRO A 356 -1.47 6.29 -7.51
N PRO A 357 -1.27 7.62 -7.49
CA PRO A 357 -2.35 8.58 -7.39
C PRO A 357 -3.33 8.39 -8.57
N GLU A 358 -4.58 8.84 -8.38
CA GLU A 358 -5.71 8.72 -9.31
C GLU A 358 -5.33 9.06 -10.76
N ALA A 359 -4.87 8.05 -11.50
CA ALA A 359 -4.77 8.08 -12.94
C ALA A 359 -5.91 7.23 -13.49
N GLU A 360 -6.53 7.67 -14.59
CA GLU A 360 -7.41 6.87 -15.45
C GLU A 360 -6.58 5.75 -16.10
N ALA A 361 -6.12 4.81 -15.28
CA ALA A 361 -5.35 3.66 -15.72
C ALA A 361 -6.33 2.69 -16.41
N PRO A 362 -6.13 2.39 -17.71
CA PRO A 362 -6.98 1.44 -18.41
C PRO A 362 -6.89 0.05 -17.75
N PRO A 363 -7.97 -0.75 -17.83
CA PRO A 363 -7.96 -2.12 -17.34
C PRO A 363 -6.86 -2.92 -18.01
N VAL A 364 -6.16 -3.75 -17.22
CA VAL A 364 -5.19 -4.72 -17.73
C VAL A 364 -5.83 -6.11 -17.73
N GLU A 365 -5.65 -6.82 -18.83
CA GLU A 365 -6.24 -8.14 -19.10
C GLU A 365 -5.22 -9.05 -19.77
N ALA A 366 -5.41 -10.37 -19.68
CA ALA A 366 -4.64 -11.30 -20.49
C ALA A 366 -4.83 -11.00 -21.99
N ALA A 367 -3.74 -11.07 -22.75
CA ALA A 367 -3.78 -10.86 -24.19
C ALA A 367 -4.57 -11.99 -24.89
N ARG A 368 -5.36 -11.59 -25.88
CA ARG A 368 -6.15 -12.44 -26.77
C ARG A 368 -5.44 -12.55 -28.12
N ALA A 369 -5.84 -13.54 -28.92
CA ALA A 369 -5.24 -13.77 -30.24
C ALA A 369 -5.25 -12.50 -31.14
N ASP A 370 -6.34 -11.74 -31.10
CA ASP A 370 -6.53 -10.53 -31.92
C ASP A 370 -5.72 -9.32 -31.43
N ASP A 371 -5.10 -9.40 -30.24
CA ASP A 371 -4.28 -8.31 -29.69
C ASP A 371 -2.85 -8.33 -30.21
N PHE A 372 -2.36 -9.51 -30.61
CA PHE A 372 -0.94 -9.70 -30.90
C PHE A 372 -0.43 -8.82 -32.04
N GLN A 373 -1.27 -8.52 -33.04
CA GLN A 373 -0.89 -7.56 -34.08
C GLN A 373 -0.68 -6.16 -33.50
N GLN A 374 -1.58 -5.68 -32.64
CA GLN A 374 -1.45 -4.36 -32.02
C GLN A 374 -0.27 -4.30 -31.04
N ILE A 375 0.05 -5.41 -30.37
CA ILE A 375 1.28 -5.53 -29.56
C ILE A 375 2.51 -5.33 -30.44
N LEU A 376 2.60 -6.02 -31.59
CA LEU A 376 3.71 -5.89 -32.51
C LEU A 376 3.81 -4.48 -33.10
N ASP A 377 2.67 -3.83 -33.39
CA ASP A 377 2.64 -2.43 -33.82
C ASP A 377 3.23 -1.50 -32.74
N ILE A 378 2.99 -1.77 -31.45
CA ILE A 378 3.62 -1.01 -30.34
C ILE A 378 5.12 -1.25 -30.30
N VAL A 379 5.58 -2.49 -30.51
CA VAL A 379 7.01 -2.84 -30.55
C VAL A 379 7.71 -2.12 -31.70
N ASP A 380 7.14 -2.14 -32.90
CA ASP A 380 7.70 -1.46 -34.08
C ASP A 380 7.86 0.05 -33.87
N LEU A 381 6.91 0.66 -33.16
CA LEU A 381 6.94 2.10 -32.86
C LEU A 381 8.02 2.49 -31.83
N ARG A 382 8.50 1.55 -30.99
CA ARG A 382 9.36 1.89 -29.84
C ARG A 382 10.74 1.26 -29.85
N ASP A 383 10.84 0.02 -30.29
CA ASP A 383 12.00 -0.83 -30.01
C ASP A 383 12.71 -1.34 -31.29
N GLY A 384 12.09 -1.17 -32.47
CA GLY A 384 12.69 -1.45 -33.79
C GLY A 384 12.54 -2.91 -34.29
N GLY A 385 13.03 -3.18 -35.51
CA GLY A 385 12.72 -4.42 -36.25
C GLY A 385 13.26 -5.73 -35.66
N ASP A 386 14.40 -5.69 -34.98
CA ASP A 386 14.96 -6.89 -34.33
C ASP A 386 14.12 -7.30 -33.09
N GLU A 387 13.53 -6.34 -32.39
CA GLU A 387 12.68 -6.62 -31.23
C GLU A 387 11.34 -7.24 -31.65
N ARG A 388 10.77 -6.81 -32.78
CA ARG A 388 9.55 -7.41 -33.35
C ARG A 388 9.71 -8.93 -33.51
N THR A 389 10.80 -9.36 -34.15
CA THR A 389 11.09 -10.79 -34.38
C THR A 389 11.21 -11.58 -33.08
N ARG A 390 11.81 -10.96 -32.03
CA ARG A 390 11.90 -11.58 -30.71
C ARG A 390 10.52 -11.73 -30.08
N ILE A 391 9.70 -10.68 -30.10
CA ILE A 391 8.36 -10.72 -29.51
C ILE A 391 7.43 -11.70 -30.25
N GLU A 392 7.54 -11.82 -31.58
CA GLU A 392 6.87 -12.89 -32.33
C GLU A 392 7.26 -14.28 -31.83
N ALA A 393 8.56 -14.51 -31.57
CA ALA A 393 9.05 -15.77 -31.02
C ALA A 393 8.51 -16.07 -29.60
N TRP A 394 8.29 -15.03 -28.78
CA TRP A 394 7.63 -15.13 -27.48
C TRP A 394 6.13 -15.42 -27.60
N ILE A 395 5.41 -14.75 -28.51
CA ILE A 395 3.98 -14.96 -28.76
C ILE A 395 3.72 -16.41 -29.18
N GLN A 396 4.57 -16.99 -30.02
CA GLN A 396 4.42 -18.38 -30.47
C GLN A 396 4.59 -19.41 -29.34
N ARG A 397 5.41 -19.11 -28.33
CA ARG A 397 5.78 -20.07 -27.27
C ARG A 397 4.99 -19.86 -25.98
N LEU A 398 4.82 -18.61 -25.56
CA LEU A 398 4.20 -18.22 -24.31
C LEU A 398 3.13 -17.13 -24.51
N PRO A 399 2.10 -17.34 -25.36
CA PRO A 399 1.08 -16.32 -25.64
C PRO A 399 0.29 -15.94 -24.38
N HIS A 400 0.10 -16.89 -23.46
CA HIS A 400 -0.60 -16.71 -22.19
C HIS A 400 0.16 -15.87 -21.14
N ARG A 401 1.39 -15.44 -21.46
CA ARG A 401 2.23 -14.59 -20.61
C ARG A 401 2.20 -13.11 -20.98
N PHE A 402 1.43 -12.76 -22.00
CA PHE A 402 1.17 -11.40 -22.39
C PHE A 402 -0.09 -10.88 -21.70
N SER A 403 -0.01 -9.63 -21.25
CA SER A 403 -1.16 -8.87 -20.76
C SER A 403 -1.19 -7.52 -21.44
N VAL A 404 -2.38 -6.99 -21.68
CA VAL A 404 -2.63 -5.73 -22.39
C VAL A 404 -3.46 -4.79 -21.55
N ALA A 405 -3.11 -3.51 -21.57
CA ALA A 405 -3.97 -2.43 -21.09
C ALA A 405 -4.85 -1.96 -22.25
N ARG A 406 -6.17 -2.08 -22.12
CA ARG A 406 -7.13 -1.73 -23.19
C ARG A 406 -7.73 -0.35 -23.02
N GLY A 407 -7.78 0.38 -24.13
CA GLY A 407 -8.53 1.61 -24.21
C GLY A 407 -10.04 1.39 -24.36
N PRO A 408 -10.85 2.46 -24.28
CA PRO A 408 -12.31 2.38 -24.36
C PRO A 408 -12.85 1.79 -25.67
N GLY A 409 -12.10 1.90 -26.78
CA GLY A 409 -12.47 1.32 -28.07
C GLY A 409 -11.98 -0.13 -28.27
N GLY A 410 -11.39 -0.73 -27.24
CA GLY A 410 -10.81 -2.08 -27.30
C GLY A 410 -9.39 -2.14 -27.86
N GLU A 411 -8.81 -1.00 -28.23
CA GLU A 411 -7.45 -0.89 -28.72
C GLU A 411 -6.42 -1.20 -27.62
N VAL A 412 -5.30 -1.79 -28.00
CA VAL A 412 -4.19 -2.05 -27.08
C VAL A 412 -3.40 -0.75 -26.90
N LEU A 413 -3.41 -0.22 -25.68
CA LEU A 413 -2.69 1.00 -25.32
C LEU A 413 -1.31 0.71 -24.74
N ALA A 414 -1.17 -0.41 -24.03
CA ALA A 414 0.09 -0.90 -23.49
C ALA A 414 0.05 -2.40 -23.33
N PHE A 415 1.21 -3.02 -23.19
CA PHE A 415 1.33 -4.42 -22.84
C PHE A 415 2.52 -4.67 -21.93
N TYR A 416 2.49 -5.81 -21.24
CA TYR A 416 3.68 -6.38 -20.63
C TYR A 416 3.81 -7.86 -20.98
N LEU A 417 5.05 -8.33 -20.95
CA LEU A 417 5.46 -9.72 -21.11
C LEU A 417 6.35 -10.10 -19.93
N PHE A 418 6.01 -11.20 -19.26
CA PHE A 418 6.85 -11.80 -18.24
C PHE A 418 7.01 -13.30 -18.45
N ALA A 419 8.01 -13.90 -17.82
CA ALA A 419 8.19 -15.34 -17.81
C ALA A 419 8.60 -15.80 -16.41
N ARG A 420 8.29 -17.05 -16.06
CA ARG A 420 8.69 -17.67 -14.80
C ARG A 420 9.73 -18.74 -15.05
N GLN A 421 10.51 -19.07 -14.04
CA GLN A 421 11.53 -20.13 -14.15
C GLN A 421 10.99 -21.48 -14.64
N ASP A 422 9.75 -21.81 -14.29
CA ASP A 422 9.07 -23.08 -14.61
C ASP A 422 8.36 -23.09 -15.98
N ASP A 423 8.35 -21.97 -16.70
CA ASP A 423 7.81 -21.92 -18.07
C ASP A 423 8.70 -22.69 -19.06
N PRO A 424 8.13 -23.24 -20.15
CA PRO A 424 8.89 -23.94 -21.19
C PRO A 424 9.71 -22.97 -22.05
N HIS A 425 10.95 -22.72 -21.65
CA HIS A 425 11.85 -21.74 -22.28
C HIS A 425 12.66 -22.25 -23.47
N ASP A 426 12.43 -23.47 -23.92
CA ASP A 426 13.35 -24.16 -24.83
C ASP A 426 13.67 -23.33 -26.09
N GLY A 427 14.96 -23.00 -26.23
CA GLY A 427 15.50 -22.21 -27.33
C GLY A 427 15.26 -20.70 -27.25
N LEU A 428 14.42 -20.17 -26.35
CA LEU A 428 14.12 -18.72 -26.27
C LEU A 428 15.36 -17.87 -26.02
N GLY A 429 16.27 -18.32 -25.13
CA GLY A 429 17.50 -17.58 -24.82
C GLY A 429 18.47 -17.43 -26.00
N ALA A 430 18.37 -18.28 -27.03
CA ALA A 430 19.18 -18.15 -28.25
C ALA A 430 18.60 -17.10 -29.22
N PHE A 431 17.28 -16.92 -29.23
CA PHE A 431 16.60 -15.90 -30.04
C PHE A 431 16.56 -14.54 -29.36
N ASP A 432 16.59 -14.53 -28.02
CA ASP A 432 16.50 -13.34 -27.20
C ASP A 432 17.73 -13.20 -26.31
N PRO A 433 18.75 -12.42 -26.74
CA PRO A 433 20.00 -12.27 -26.00
C PRO A 433 19.82 -11.69 -24.60
N LEU A 434 18.80 -10.86 -24.38
CA LEU A 434 18.51 -10.30 -23.06
C LEU A 434 18.08 -11.42 -22.10
N PHE A 435 17.13 -12.24 -22.54
CA PHE A 435 16.66 -13.38 -21.75
C PHE A 435 17.75 -14.44 -21.58
N GLY A 436 18.52 -14.72 -22.63
CA GLY A 436 19.67 -15.63 -22.57
C GLY A 436 20.71 -15.18 -21.53
N ALA A 437 21.01 -13.89 -21.44
CA ALA A 437 21.90 -13.35 -20.42
C ALA A 437 21.36 -13.57 -19.00
N TRP A 438 20.05 -13.42 -18.79
CA TRP A 438 19.41 -13.69 -17.49
C TRP A 438 19.47 -15.18 -17.12
N GLN A 439 19.28 -16.08 -18.08
CA GLN A 439 19.41 -17.52 -17.88
C GLN A 439 20.85 -17.91 -17.51
N ILE A 440 21.86 -17.34 -18.19
CA ILE A 440 23.28 -17.55 -17.89
C ILE A 440 23.60 -17.07 -16.47
N HIS A 441 23.16 -15.86 -16.10
CA HIS A 441 23.38 -15.34 -14.76
C HIS A 441 22.70 -16.20 -13.69
N LEU A 442 21.46 -16.64 -13.92
CA LEU A 442 20.73 -17.51 -13.00
C LEU A 442 21.41 -18.87 -12.83
N ALA A 443 21.92 -19.46 -13.92
CA ALA A 443 22.66 -20.72 -13.88
C ALA A 443 23.98 -20.58 -13.12
N ALA A 444 24.69 -19.45 -13.29
CA ALA A 444 25.92 -19.16 -12.55
C ALA A 444 25.67 -18.83 -11.06
N ASN A 445 24.50 -18.28 -10.73
CA ASN A 445 24.13 -17.82 -9.39
C ASN A 445 22.76 -18.38 -8.99
N PRO A 446 22.64 -19.71 -8.77
CA PRO A 446 21.34 -20.33 -8.49
C PRO A 446 20.73 -19.80 -7.18
N VAL A 447 19.40 -19.70 -7.16
CA VAL A 447 18.63 -19.29 -5.97
C VAL A 447 17.59 -20.33 -5.61
N ASN A 448 17.32 -20.44 -4.31
CA ASN A 448 16.21 -21.22 -3.80
C ASN A 448 14.97 -20.32 -3.70
N GLY A 449 13.99 -20.53 -4.58
CA GLY A 449 12.73 -19.79 -4.62
C GLY A 449 12.26 -19.53 -6.04
N GLU A 450 11.19 -18.74 -6.18
CA GLU A 450 10.67 -18.37 -7.50
C GLU A 450 11.54 -17.29 -8.15
N VAL A 451 11.67 -17.39 -9.48
CA VAL A 451 12.33 -16.37 -10.30
C VAL A 451 11.36 -15.85 -11.36
N LEU A 452 11.29 -14.53 -11.48
CA LEU A 452 10.46 -13.83 -12.45
C LEU A 452 11.34 -13.06 -13.43
N PHE A 453 11.01 -13.16 -14.72
CA PHE A 453 11.67 -12.43 -15.81
C PHE A 453 10.67 -11.45 -16.41
N ILE A 454 10.78 -10.17 -16.08
CA ILE A 454 9.96 -9.09 -16.66
C ILE A 454 10.63 -8.67 -17.96
N ARG A 455 10.21 -9.31 -19.06
CA ARG A 455 10.90 -9.17 -20.35
C ARG A 455 10.59 -7.86 -21.05
N GLN A 456 9.32 -7.43 -21.06
CA GLN A 456 8.93 -6.18 -21.70
C GLN A 456 7.76 -5.52 -21.01
N ILE A 457 7.77 -4.19 -21.00
CA ILE A 457 6.62 -3.34 -20.67
C ILE A 457 6.69 -2.17 -21.64
N SER A 458 5.72 -2.06 -22.55
CA SER A 458 5.70 -1.02 -23.58
C SER A 458 4.30 -0.45 -23.73
N ALA A 459 4.20 0.82 -24.14
CA ALA A 459 2.94 1.52 -24.37
C ALA A 459 2.96 2.19 -25.74
N ARG A 460 1.81 2.56 -26.30
CA ARG A 460 1.77 3.32 -27.55
C ARG A 460 2.40 4.72 -27.33
N ALA A 461 3.07 5.30 -28.31
CA ALA A 461 3.92 6.49 -28.13
C ALA A 461 3.15 7.83 -28.20
N THR A 462 2.27 8.11 -27.22
CA THR A 462 1.73 9.47 -26.99
C THR A 462 1.77 9.81 -25.49
N GLU A 463 1.83 11.10 -25.15
CA GLU A 463 1.82 11.61 -23.76
C GLU A 463 0.60 11.11 -22.95
N ALA A 464 -0.46 10.65 -23.62
CA ALA A 464 -1.66 10.08 -23.01
C ALA A 464 -1.54 8.60 -22.55
N HIS A 465 -0.40 7.92 -22.74
CA HIS A 465 -0.27 6.48 -22.45
C HIS A 465 0.66 6.13 -21.27
N GLU A 466 1.19 7.12 -20.54
CA GLU A 466 1.93 6.85 -19.30
C GLU A 466 1.03 6.16 -18.26
N ALA A 467 -0.25 6.54 -18.18
CA ALA A 467 -1.25 5.88 -17.34
C ALA A 467 -1.44 4.40 -17.71
N SER A 468 -1.41 4.04 -19.00
CA SER A 468 -1.55 2.65 -19.48
C SER A 468 -0.33 1.80 -19.11
N ARG A 469 0.87 2.38 -19.20
CA ARG A 469 2.11 1.73 -18.76
C ARG A 469 2.14 1.55 -17.25
N ILE A 470 1.71 2.56 -16.49
CA ILE A 470 1.56 2.47 -15.02
C ILE A 470 0.59 1.34 -14.68
N ALA A 471 -0.56 1.23 -15.38
CA ALA A 471 -1.51 0.14 -15.21
C ALA A 471 -0.83 -1.24 -15.36
N CYS A 472 -0.04 -1.42 -16.42
CA CYS A 472 0.73 -2.64 -16.67
C CYS A 472 1.74 -2.93 -15.55
N ILE A 473 2.46 -1.92 -15.06
CA ILE A 473 3.39 -2.07 -13.93
C ILE A 473 2.64 -2.56 -12.69
N LEU A 474 1.49 -1.98 -12.35
CA LEU A 474 0.73 -2.37 -11.16
C LEU A 474 0.22 -3.80 -11.26
N ASP A 475 -0.36 -4.18 -12.40
CA ASP A 475 -0.84 -5.54 -12.63
C ASP A 475 0.32 -6.56 -12.66
N LEU A 476 1.48 -6.19 -13.18
CA LEU A 476 2.67 -7.04 -13.09
C LEU A 476 3.16 -7.19 -11.65
N LYS A 477 3.11 -6.14 -10.82
CA LYS A 477 3.52 -6.23 -9.41
C LYS A 477 2.65 -7.18 -8.61
N ARG A 478 1.37 -7.28 -8.95
CA ARG A 478 0.47 -8.32 -8.43
C ARG A 478 1.09 -9.71 -8.57
N ASN A 479 1.67 -10.03 -9.74
CA ASN A 479 2.24 -11.35 -10.02
C ASN A 479 3.39 -11.77 -9.10
N TYR A 480 4.11 -10.84 -8.44
CA TYR A 480 5.20 -11.21 -7.53
C TYR A 480 4.97 -10.81 -6.06
N ILE A 481 4.13 -9.81 -5.77
CA ILE A 481 3.79 -9.48 -4.37
C ILE A 481 2.84 -10.53 -3.79
N GLU A 482 1.96 -11.13 -4.61
CA GLU A 482 1.12 -12.28 -4.21
C GLU A 482 1.95 -13.54 -3.88
N ARG A 483 3.16 -13.63 -4.43
CA ARG A 483 3.98 -14.84 -4.43
C ARG A 483 5.04 -14.81 -3.34
N TRP A 484 4.69 -15.43 -2.23
CA TRP A 484 5.59 -15.72 -1.13
C TRP A 484 6.70 -16.66 -1.61
N GLY A 485 7.97 -16.26 -1.46
CA GLY A 485 9.11 -17.06 -1.94
C GLY A 485 9.74 -16.56 -3.24
N MET A 486 9.34 -15.39 -3.75
CA MET A 486 10.02 -14.72 -4.86
C MET A 486 11.47 -14.41 -4.48
N ALA A 487 12.43 -15.14 -5.03
CA ALA A 487 13.85 -15.00 -4.70
C ALA A 487 14.57 -14.02 -5.61
N ARG A 488 14.12 -13.89 -6.87
CA ARG A 488 14.78 -13.01 -7.84
C ARG A 488 13.83 -12.48 -8.90
N ILE A 489 13.99 -11.21 -9.25
CA ILE A 489 13.27 -10.56 -10.36
C ILE A 489 14.29 -9.94 -11.31
N TYR A 490 14.25 -10.33 -12.58
CA TYR A 490 14.97 -9.67 -13.66
C TYR A 490 14.03 -8.71 -14.38
N CYS A 491 14.53 -7.55 -14.74
CA CYS A 491 13.85 -6.64 -15.67
C CYS A 491 14.87 -5.85 -16.48
N TYR A 492 14.43 -5.28 -17.59
CA TYR A 492 15.17 -4.21 -18.26
C TYR A 492 14.66 -2.85 -17.80
N ALA A 493 15.54 -1.86 -17.74
CA ALA A 493 15.24 -0.52 -17.26
C ALA A 493 15.38 0.52 -18.35
N PHE A 494 14.26 1.18 -18.67
CA PHE A 494 14.28 2.44 -19.41
C PHE A 494 14.95 3.54 -18.60
N ALA A 495 15.53 4.53 -19.27
CA ALA A 495 16.24 5.63 -18.60
C ALA A 495 15.42 6.31 -17.49
N GLY A 496 14.11 6.49 -17.69
CA GLY A 496 13.20 7.09 -16.71
C GLY A 496 12.88 6.23 -15.47
N ASP A 497 13.03 4.91 -15.55
CA ASP A 497 12.65 4.00 -14.45
C ASP A 497 13.82 3.62 -13.54
N ARG A 498 15.06 3.85 -13.98
CA ARG A 498 16.27 3.39 -13.28
C ARG A 498 16.32 3.84 -11.83
N GLU A 499 16.02 5.12 -11.59
CA GLU A 499 16.03 5.69 -10.24
C GLU A 499 15.00 5.03 -9.33
N LEU A 500 13.77 4.81 -9.82
CA LEU A 500 12.74 4.12 -9.06
C LEU A 500 13.10 2.66 -8.78
N LEU A 501 13.62 1.95 -9.79
CA LEU A 501 14.08 0.57 -9.65
C LEU A 501 15.22 0.48 -8.62
N HIS A 502 16.17 1.40 -8.65
CA HIS A 502 17.23 1.49 -7.65
C HIS A 502 16.70 1.67 -6.23
N ARG A 503 15.72 2.57 -6.04
CA ARG A 503 15.06 2.76 -4.73
C ARG A 503 14.29 1.52 -4.29
N LEU A 504 13.70 0.78 -5.22
CA LEU A 504 13.07 -0.52 -4.97
C LEU A 504 14.10 -1.64 -4.67
N GLY A 505 15.40 -1.35 -4.73
CA GLY A 505 16.48 -2.29 -4.42
C GLY A 505 17.01 -3.06 -5.64
N PHE A 506 16.54 -2.76 -6.85
CA PHE A 506 17.11 -3.34 -8.06
C PHE A 506 18.51 -2.79 -8.31
N ARG A 507 19.39 -3.63 -8.84
CA ARG A 507 20.78 -3.29 -9.18
C ARG A 507 21.09 -3.66 -10.62
N PRO A 508 21.98 -2.93 -11.31
CA PRO A 508 22.41 -3.30 -12.65
C PRO A 508 23.08 -4.67 -12.62
N LEU A 509 22.78 -5.50 -13.62
CA LEU A 509 23.58 -6.71 -13.86
C LEU A 509 24.99 -6.27 -14.29
N GLN A 510 26.04 -6.79 -13.65
CA GLN A 510 27.42 -6.27 -13.76
C GLN A 510 28.00 -6.29 -15.19
N GLU A 511 27.48 -7.15 -16.07
CA GLU A 511 27.85 -7.20 -17.48
C GLU A 511 26.79 -6.48 -18.31
N ALA A 512 27.00 -5.20 -18.58
CA ALA A 512 26.27 -4.54 -19.66
C ALA A 512 26.75 -5.16 -20.98
N LEU A 513 25.90 -5.96 -21.62
CA LEU A 513 26.12 -6.32 -23.03
C LEU A 513 26.09 -5.03 -23.83
N THR A 514 27.18 -4.74 -24.55
CA THR A 514 27.27 -3.60 -25.48
C THR A 514 26.08 -3.64 -26.43
N ASP A 515 25.45 -2.50 -26.70
CA ASP A 515 24.26 -2.34 -27.55
C ASP A 515 22.94 -2.95 -27.04
N MET A 516 22.85 -3.36 -25.76
CA MET A 516 21.61 -3.85 -25.14
C MET A 516 21.06 -2.88 -24.07
N PRO A 517 19.73 -2.84 -23.86
CA PRO A 517 19.13 -2.04 -22.80
C PRO A 517 19.63 -2.48 -21.42
N ALA A 518 19.79 -1.53 -20.50
CA ALA A 518 20.31 -1.80 -19.16
C ALA A 518 19.42 -2.81 -18.42
N THR A 519 20.00 -3.93 -18.03
CA THR A 519 19.34 -4.95 -17.20
C THR A 519 19.49 -4.62 -15.74
N MET A 520 18.42 -4.85 -14.99
CA MET A 520 18.36 -4.72 -13.54
C MET A 520 17.90 -6.04 -12.91
N VAL A 521 18.44 -6.36 -11.73
CA VAL A 521 18.08 -7.52 -10.93
C VAL A 521 17.71 -7.08 -9.52
N LEU A 522 16.59 -7.58 -9.02
CA LEU A 522 16.23 -7.52 -7.60
C LEU A 522 16.47 -8.91 -6.99
N GLU A 523 17.37 -8.95 -6.02
CA GLU A 523 17.57 -10.13 -5.17
C GLU A 523 16.66 -10.01 -3.95
N VAL A 524 15.95 -11.07 -3.59
CA VAL A 524 15.15 -11.14 -2.36
C VAL A 524 15.62 -12.38 -1.59
N PRO A 525 16.62 -12.25 -0.70
CA PRO A 525 17.22 -13.39 0.00
C PRO A 525 16.16 -14.25 0.71
N GLY A 526 16.21 -15.56 0.46
CA GLY A 526 15.24 -16.53 1.02
C GLY A 526 13.78 -16.29 0.60
N GLY A 527 13.53 -15.43 -0.39
CA GLY A 527 12.20 -15.02 -0.79
C GLY A 527 11.43 -14.20 0.26
N ASP A 528 12.13 -13.57 1.19
CA ASP A 528 11.53 -12.78 2.28
C ASP A 528 11.05 -11.40 1.80
N MET A 529 9.90 -11.39 1.14
CA MET A 529 9.21 -10.16 0.71
C MET A 529 8.88 -9.23 1.89
N ILE A 530 8.64 -9.77 3.10
CA ILE A 530 8.41 -8.94 4.30
C ILE A 530 9.69 -8.19 4.66
N GLY A 531 10.84 -8.89 4.66
CA GLY A 531 12.15 -8.28 4.89
C GLY A 531 12.46 -7.19 3.87
N TRP A 532 12.18 -7.42 2.59
CA TRP A 532 12.36 -6.42 1.54
C TRP A 532 11.50 -5.17 1.75
N VAL A 533 10.19 -5.32 2.00
CA VAL A 533 9.31 -4.16 2.25
C VAL A 533 9.68 -3.46 3.55
N SER A 534 10.05 -4.19 4.60
CA SER A 534 10.55 -3.60 5.85
C SER A 534 11.77 -2.73 5.60
N ALA A 535 12.72 -3.20 4.77
CA ALA A 535 13.90 -2.42 4.42
C ALA A 535 13.57 -1.14 3.64
N LEU A 536 12.51 -1.16 2.80
CA LEU A 536 12.00 0.05 2.14
C LEU A 536 11.40 1.05 3.13
N VAL A 537 10.72 0.59 4.18
CA VAL A 537 10.18 1.44 5.25
C VAL A 537 11.31 2.02 6.12
N ASP A 538 12.34 1.22 6.39
CA ASP A 538 13.52 1.60 7.17
C ASP A 538 14.44 2.58 6.42
N ALA A 539 14.45 2.54 5.08
CA ALA A 539 15.16 3.51 4.25
C ALA A 539 14.67 4.97 4.45
N GLY A 540 13.49 5.17 5.05
CA GLY A 540 13.00 6.48 5.47
C GLY A 540 12.84 7.47 4.30
N PRO A 541 13.06 8.78 4.52
CA PRO A 541 12.79 9.81 3.52
C PRO A 541 13.70 9.73 2.29
N THR A 542 14.90 9.14 2.41
CA THR A 542 15.84 8.98 1.30
C THR A 542 15.46 7.82 0.38
N GLY A 543 14.70 6.83 0.90
CA GLY A 543 14.15 5.69 0.15
C GLY A 543 15.17 4.89 -0.65
N MET A 544 16.46 5.09 -0.37
CA MET A 544 17.52 4.24 -0.86
C MET A 544 17.61 3.07 0.09
N ILE A 545 17.25 1.87 -0.38
CA ILE A 545 17.68 0.65 0.31
C ILE A 545 19.19 0.60 0.17
N ASP A 546 19.88 1.09 1.19
CA ASP A 546 21.32 0.94 1.27
C ASP A 546 21.62 -0.52 1.64
N ARG A 547 21.61 -1.43 0.66
CA ARG A 547 22.14 -2.79 0.83
C ARG A 547 23.67 -2.80 0.95
N ASP A 548 24.32 -1.64 0.92
CA ASP A 548 25.70 -1.48 1.38
C ASP A 548 25.78 -1.28 2.91
N ASN A 549 24.63 -1.21 3.59
CA ASN A 549 24.52 -1.55 4.98
C ASN A 549 24.53 -3.06 5.19
N LEU A 550 25.38 -3.45 6.13
CA LEU A 550 25.48 -4.78 6.67
C LEU A 550 24.16 -5.14 7.37
N ASP A 551 23.44 -6.15 6.87
CA ASP A 551 22.22 -6.66 7.49
C ASP A 551 22.59 -7.38 8.80
N PHE A 552 22.60 -6.63 9.90
CA PHE A 552 23.07 -7.06 11.20
C PHE A 552 21.92 -7.11 12.21
N ALA A 553 21.47 -8.33 12.54
CA ALA A 553 20.47 -8.59 13.57
C ALA A 553 21.13 -8.65 14.95
N ARG A 554 21.24 -7.49 15.61
CA ARG A 554 21.93 -7.32 16.91
C ARG A 554 21.48 -8.31 17.98
N ASP A 555 20.17 -8.52 18.14
CA ASP A 555 19.61 -9.39 19.18
C ASP A 555 19.90 -10.88 18.94
N ARG A 556 19.97 -11.28 17.66
CA ARG A 556 20.33 -12.66 17.27
C ARG A 556 21.82 -12.87 17.16
N ARG A 557 22.62 -11.78 17.12
CA ARG A 557 24.06 -11.78 16.82
C ARG A 557 24.33 -12.42 15.47
N GLU A 558 23.51 -12.10 14.47
CA GLU A 558 23.65 -12.65 13.12
C GLU A 558 23.88 -11.50 12.14
N VAL A 559 24.72 -11.75 11.14
CA VAL A 559 24.91 -10.84 10.02
C VAL A 559 24.70 -11.56 8.70
N VAL A 560 23.98 -10.96 7.75
CA VAL A 560 23.80 -11.54 6.42
C VAL A 560 24.91 -11.05 5.49
N VAL A 561 25.74 -11.98 5.02
CA VAL A 561 26.83 -11.73 4.07
C VAL A 561 26.55 -12.59 2.85
N GLU A 562 26.47 -11.97 1.67
CA GLU A 562 26.20 -12.67 0.39
C GLU A 562 24.93 -13.56 0.47
N GLY A 563 23.89 -13.08 1.16
CA GLY A 563 22.62 -13.80 1.31
C GLY A 563 22.62 -14.92 2.36
N HIS A 564 23.73 -15.14 3.07
CA HIS A 564 23.86 -16.19 4.09
C HIS A 564 23.96 -15.59 5.49
N ALA A 565 23.19 -16.11 6.45
CA ALA A 565 23.30 -15.72 7.86
C ALA A 565 24.60 -16.29 8.48
N VAL A 566 25.43 -15.40 9.00
CA VAL A 566 26.68 -15.71 9.69
C VAL A 566 26.53 -15.36 11.17
N GLU A 567 26.68 -16.36 12.03
CA GLU A 567 26.60 -16.14 13.48
C GLU A 567 27.88 -15.43 14.00
N LEU A 568 27.69 -14.33 14.69
CA LEU A 568 28.70 -13.56 15.39
C LEU A 568 28.77 -13.98 16.85
N THR A 569 29.99 -14.02 17.40
CA THR A 569 30.16 -14.14 18.84
C THR A 569 29.63 -12.89 19.53
N ARG A 570 29.38 -12.98 20.84
CA ARG A 570 28.88 -11.86 21.65
C ARG A 570 29.75 -10.60 21.49
N LEU A 571 31.08 -10.74 21.52
CA LEU A 571 32.00 -9.62 21.39
C LEU A 571 32.03 -9.06 19.96
N GLU A 572 31.98 -9.90 18.93
CA GLU A 572 31.92 -9.47 17.53
C GLU A 572 30.66 -8.66 17.25
N ALA A 573 29.50 -9.12 17.75
CA ALA A 573 28.24 -8.42 17.63
C ALA A 573 28.25 -7.06 18.38
N GLN A 574 28.85 -7.01 19.56
CA GLN A 574 28.98 -5.77 20.33
C GLN A 574 29.90 -4.76 19.65
N VAL A 575 31.05 -5.21 19.12
CA VAL A 575 31.99 -4.33 18.39
C VAL A 575 31.36 -3.83 17.10
N LEU A 576 30.76 -4.72 16.30
CA LEU A 576 30.10 -4.34 15.06
C LEU A 576 28.98 -3.32 15.32
N GLY A 577 28.16 -3.58 16.34
CA GLY A 577 27.09 -2.68 16.75
C GLY A 577 27.60 -1.30 17.14
N GLU A 578 28.62 -1.22 17.99
CA GLU A 578 29.19 0.05 18.44
C GLU A 578 29.79 0.88 17.28
N LEU A 579 30.36 0.20 16.29
CA LEU A 579 30.91 0.86 15.09
C LEU A 579 29.80 1.36 14.16
N ILE A 580 28.72 0.60 13.99
CA ILE A 580 27.54 0.99 13.19
C ILE A 580 26.83 2.18 13.84
N ASP A 581 26.58 2.14 15.14
CA ASP A 581 25.87 3.20 15.87
C ASP A 581 26.60 4.56 15.79
N ARG A 582 27.92 4.52 15.58
CA ARG A 582 28.78 5.70 15.47
C ARG A 582 29.19 6.04 14.05
N ALA A 583 28.76 5.26 13.06
CA ALA A 583 29.16 5.49 11.69
C ALA A 583 28.76 6.90 11.21
N PRO A 584 29.61 7.62 10.45
CA PRO A 584 30.94 7.23 9.97
C PRO A 584 32.11 7.65 10.87
N ALA A 585 31.86 8.04 12.12
CA ALA A 585 32.87 8.54 13.04
C ALA A 585 33.86 7.44 13.48
N VAL A 586 35.09 7.86 13.80
CA VAL A 586 36.12 6.94 14.30
C VAL A 586 35.88 6.65 15.77
N VAL A 587 35.75 5.37 16.10
CA VAL A 587 35.67 4.88 17.47
C VAL A 587 37.06 4.48 17.93
N ARG A 588 37.52 5.09 19.03
CA ARG A 588 38.86 4.81 19.56
C ARG A 588 38.92 3.40 20.17
N ARG A 589 40.13 2.83 20.20
CA ARG A 589 40.33 1.50 20.81
C ARG A 589 40.01 1.54 22.29
N GLU A 590 40.37 2.62 22.97
CA GLU A 590 40.07 2.85 24.38
C GLU A 590 38.56 2.88 24.62
N ASP A 591 37.79 3.57 23.76
CA ASP A 591 36.32 3.66 23.87
C ASP A 591 35.64 2.29 23.69
N LEU A 592 36.13 1.48 22.74
CA LEU A 592 35.64 0.13 22.52
C LEU A 592 35.91 -0.75 23.75
N ILE A 593 37.11 -0.66 24.33
CA ILE A 593 37.49 -1.40 25.55
C ILE A 593 36.59 -1.01 26.72
N GLU A 594 36.44 0.29 26.96
CA GLU A 594 35.65 0.82 28.08
C GLU A 594 34.20 0.34 28.00
N ARG A 595 33.58 0.45 26.83
CA ARG A 595 32.13 0.22 26.65
C ARG A 595 31.77 -1.26 26.58
N ILE A 596 32.59 -2.06 25.89
CA ILE A 596 32.27 -3.46 25.60
C ILE A 596 32.88 -4.39 26.65
N TRP A 597 34.12 -4.16 27.08
CA TRP A 597 34.82 -5.06 28.00
C TRP A 597 34.69 -4.68 29.48
N ARG A 598 34.29 -3.43 29.81
CA ARG A 598 33.96 -2.95 31.17
C ARG A 598 34.96 -3.35 32.27
N ARG A 599 36.25 -3.54 31.93
CA ARG A 599 37.32 -4.01 32.84
C ARG A 599 38.60 -3.22 32.65
N THR A 600 39.31 -3.00 33.76
CA THR A 600 40.44 -2.06 33.90
C THR A 600 41.79 -2.53 33.35
N TYR A 601 41.90 -3.74 32.79
CA TYR A 601 43.18 -4.24 32.27
C TYR A 601 42.99 -5.23 31.10
N VAL A 602 42.73 -4.69 29.91
CA VAL A 602 42.75 -5.44 28.65
C VAL A 602 43.58 -4.64 27.64
N GLY A 603 44.61 -5.26 27.06
CA GLY A 603 45.43 -4.60 26.04
C GLY A 603 44.66 -4.36 24.74
N SER A 604 44.99 -3.29 24.01
CA SER A 604 44.39 -2.91 22.72
C SER A 604 44.36 -4.03 21.68
N ASN A 605 45.29 -4.98 21.78
CA ASN A 605 45.37 -6.17 20.93
C ASN A 605 44.09 -7.03 20.93
N VAL A 606 43.25 -6.95 21.97
CA VAL A 606 41.97 -7.68 22.01
C VAL A 606 40.95 -7.09 21.05
N VAL A 607 40.88 -5.76 20.95
CA VAL A 607 40.03 -5.08 19.95
C VAL A 607 40.48 -5.48 18.55
N ASP A 608 41.79 -5.44 18.29
CA ASP A 608 42.34 -5.79 16.99
C ASP A 608 42.06 -7.26 16.64
N THR A 609 42.09 -8.17 17.63
CA THR A 609 41.77 -9.58 17.45
C THR A 609 40.29 -9.77 17.10
N VAL A 610 39.38 -9.11 17.81
CA VAL A 610 37.93 -9.21 17.53
C VAL A 610 37.58 -8.57 16.18
N VAL A 611 38.17 -7.43 15.83
CA VAL A 611 37.96 -6.83 14.50
C VAL A 611 38.52 -7.74 13.40
N ARG A 612 39.64 -8.43 13.64
CA ARG A 612 40.18 -9.41 12.68
C ARG A 612 39.25 -10.60 12.48
N THR A 613 38.69 -11.19 13.54
CA THR A 613 37.75 -12.32 13.42
C THR A 613 36.42 -11.89 12.82
N LEU A 614 35.92 -10.72 13.23
CA LEU A 614 34.74 -10.08 12.64
C LEU A 614 34.92 -9.89 11.14
N ARG A 615 36.00 -9.23 10.68
CA ARG A 615 36.31 -9.06 9.26
C ARG A 615 36.38 -10.37 8.49
N LYS A 616 36.89 -11.45 9.11
CA LYS A 616 36.90 -12.78 8.50
C LYS A 616 35.48 -13.32 8.28
N LYS A 617 34.58 -13.11 9.25
CA LYS A 617 33.16 -13.48 9.14
C LYS A 617 32.38 -12.60 8.17
N LEU A 618 32.79 -11.33 7.99
CA LEU A 618 32.18 -10.41 7.04
C LEU A 618 32.56 -10.66 5.57
N GLY A 619 33.50 -11.57 5.29
CA GLY A 619 33.82 -11.99 3.91
C GLY A 619 34.14 -10.81 2.97
N SER A 620 33.41 -10.74 1.85
CA SER A 620 33.53 -9.65 0.86
C SER A 620 33.22 -8.25 1.42
N ARG A 621 32.52 -8.17 2.56
CA ARG A 621 32.20 -6.90 3.24
C ARG A 621 33.24 -6.50 4.29
N ARG A 622 34.37 -7.21 4.45
CA ARG A 622 35.39 -6.91 5.48
C ARG A 622 35.88 -5.45 5.51
N ASP A 623 35.87 -4.78 4.36
CA ASP A 623 36.38 -3.42 4.19
C ASP A 623 35.39 -2.33 4.66
N CYS A 624 34.17 -2.71 5.06
CA CYS A 624 33.23 -1.80 5.74
C CYS A 624 33.71 -1.38 7.14
N ILE A 625 34.71 -2.07 7.71
CA ILE A 625 35.36 -1.65 8.95
C ILE A 625 36.81 -1.32 8.63
N PRO A 626 37.16 -0.13 8.11
CA PRO A 626 38.56 0.22 7.88
C PRO A 626 39.28 0.55 9.20
N THR A 627 40.58 0.26 9.24
CA THR A 627 41.44 0.72 10.33
C THR A 627 41.82 2.17 10.09
N VAL A 628 41.66 3.03 11.09
CA VAL A 628 42.21 4.40 11.06
C VAL A 628 43.53 4.40 11.85
N PRO A 629 44.69 4.57 11.18
CA PRO A 629 45.99 4.47 11.83
C PRO A 629 46.10 5.39 13.05
N LYS A 630 46.61 4.85 14.17
CA LYS A 630 46.78 5.56 15.46
C LYS A 630 45.50 6.11 16.11
N ALA A 631 44.32 5.91 15.52
CA ALA A 631 43.06 6.45 16.04
C ALA A 631 42.07 5.36 16.47
N GLY A 632 41.86 4.32 15.67
CA GLY A 632 40.82 3.34 15.98
C GLY A 632 40.26 2.61 14.77
N TYR A 633 38.96 2.35 14.84
CA TYR A 633 38.16 1.73 13.78
C TYR A 633 36.96 2.62 13.50
N ARG A 634 36.46 2.58 12.28
CA ARG A 634 35.16 3.17 11.94
C ARG A 634 34.39 2.16 11.13
N TYR A 635 33.07 2.29 11.13
CA TYR A 635 32.26 1.67 10.11
C TYR A 635 32.10 2.67 8.96
N VAL A 636 32.34 2.22 7.74
CA VAL A 636 32.01 2.96 6.52
C VAL A 636 31.00 2.13 5.75
N TYR A 637 29.90 2.77 5.39
CA TYR A 637 29.05 2.32 4.29
C TYR A 637 29.96 2.05 3.11
N SER A 638 29.86 0.89 2.46
CA SER A 638 30.76 0.56 1.35
C SER A 638 30.41 1.38 0.10
N ALA A 639 30.67 2.68 0.15
CA ALA A 639 30.91 3.47 -1.03
C ALA A 639 32.28 3.05 -1.59
N ARG A 640 32.35 2.80 -2.90
CA ARG A 640 33.62 2.85 -3.65
C ARG A 640 34.49 4.02 -3.13
N PRO A 641 35.82 3.88 -3.06
CA PRO A 641 36.67 5.02 -2.72
C PRO A 641 36.39 6.19 -3.69
N PRO A 642 36.37 7.45 -3.21
CA PRO A 642 36.26 8.60 -4.09
C PRO A 642 37.55 8.70 -4.91
N HIS A 643 37.54 8.14 -6.12
CA HIS A 643 38.56 8.43 -7.11
C HIS A 643 38.06 9.54 -8.04
N ALA A 644 38.76 10.68 -7.94
CA ALA A 644 38.94 11.73 -8.94
C ALA A 644 37.69 12.47 -9.45
N LEU A 645 37.19 13.41 -8.63
CA LEU A 645 36.67 14.69 -9.12
C LEU A 645 37.70 15.76 -8.80
N TYR A 646 38.80 15.78 -9.56
CA TYR A 646 39.67 16.94 -9.81
C TYR A 646 40.64 16.53 -10.93
N GLN A 647 40.18 16.66 -12.17
CA GLN A 647 40.89 17.27 -13.30
C GLN A 647 39.93 17.45 -14.46
#